data_AF-A0A8S8X6U9-F1
#
_entry.id   AF-A0A8S8X6U9-F1
#
_cell.length_a   1.000
_cell.length_b   1.000
_cell.length_c   1.000
_cell.angle_alpha   90.00
_cell.angle_beta   90.00
_cell.angle_gamma   90.00
#
_symmetry.space_group_name_H-M   'P 1'
#
loop_
_entity.id
_entity.type
_entity.pdbx_description
1 polymer ?
#
loop_
_entity_poly.entity_id
_entity_poly.type
_entity_poly.pdbx_seq_one_letter_code
_entity_poly.pdbx_strand_id
1 'polypeptide(L)'
;MSAISVANWQGILKNQQTLLARSANSPAVKGAIDYFRKNAPKIQNVDQLLKDKKLLGTILTTYGLEADAQYPAKIKALLTQDPKDPKSLVNRLIDSRYTKFVVDLSFSAGAPGNLQDPKYADKLAQTFAQNTYEKNLGNQDPALREAAYFLRNIGNVTDVFQILGDRVLRDVVFKALQLPDQFGTLDIEKQAAIIKQRLNLKDLQGTLAKNAQLFSDANADNVKITDVTKLSQAASAVVKSVSSEFTDIENAYKALAARQDPLGVNAAKITQQNGFVADLARVRGLLDSANARIADIPSSIDRLQQIITAAPTTTDQASFDALKTEFDTTVTRLQNNLVKAGYINPSNGNPESLIAGTPASIAINLPAGTVTFNSTDLSSVLNGLSNAKSAFDTTTTFGTAIDPNAATNLATARTDTVAGQAFLAQQGGIYSQALTTIDPNISASQQSLIFRADFSTQDALQRIAKISSKLITLQATLETAIDPTANHAQLNTQVQQLKADIETLIKGNGGGTDNLLTADGGYGSEEGIPLSIRGADLLTQLRDRLKDVNAFTVANATSGSDLISKELRPYLASRTNIIKADSAYVQSAAASAPFVITPDTAQLRLGTQSAADSLSRATTVGSLLGQLRSLAQSAFNAGDGSAQNSVDADALIQSITDAINTPGSGLDNLLVGGGVQNYNFIPGAQLGITKGDLANTITSQLASIDLSSTGSSTAAKNAIDLINSTLLPALADAKLDITTGSTTIDTARKTFDPRAALDDRFTAAVANITTQVQTATVSGKNLLTSVADSLVFLKSTPGTYAISGHGEFDQNVTKGLQNAVTALLTNSTSPLSVIHSSLLALTSISIDLSGDASQLKFGSIKVQDTLTAKAKAEAAQLTNPYTGTTKAKLIANQFLAFNADTTTGANQSLADLLSGSSNTNSILNLLI
;
A
#
# COMPACT_ATOMS: atom_id res chain seq x y z
N MET A 1 -29.55 41.16 -17.35
CA MET A 1 -28.99 41.44 -16.01
C MET A 1 -27.48 41.33 -16.11
N SER A 2 -26.70 42.28 -15.60
CA SER A 2 -25.43 41.79 -15.07
C SER A 2 -25.79 41.09 -13.77
N ALA A 3 -25.98 39.77 -13.82
CA ALA A 3 -26.28 38.90 -12.67
C ALA A 3 -25.24 39.05 -11.53
N ILE A 4 -24.18 39.81 -11.78
CA ILE A 4 -23.03 40.10 -10.92
C ILE A 4 -23.41 40.95 -9.69
N SER A 5 -24.25 41.99 -9.77
CA SER A 5 -24.54 42.82 -8.57
C SER A 5 -25.40 42.07 -7.53
N VAL A 6 -26.43 41.36 -7.99
CA VAL A 6 -27.28 40.50 -7.15
C VAL A 6 -26.52 39.26 -6.67
N ALA A 7 -25.69 38.63 -7.51
CA ALA A 7 -24.84 37.51 -7.09
C ALA A 7 -23.74 37.94 -6.11
N ASN A 8 -23.12 39.11 -6.32
CA ASN A 8 -22.17 39.73 -5.39
C ASN A 8 -22.86 40.04 -4.06
N TRP A 9 -24.07 40.60 -4.11
CA TRP A 9 -24.89 40.86 -2.93
C TRP A 9 -25.25 39.57 -2.19
N GLN A 10 -25.66 38.51 -2.89
CA GLN A 10 -25.92 37.20 -2.28
C GLN A 10 -24.65 36.59 -1.67
N GLY A 11 -23.49 36.72 -2.34
CA GLY A 11 -22.19 36.32 -1.81
C GLY A 11 -21.77 37.11 -0.58
N ILE A 12 -22.07 38.41 -0.55
CA ILE A 12 -21.88 39.31 0.60
C ILE A 12 -22.78 38.88 1.76
N LEU A 13 -24.08 38.66 1.52
CA LEU A 13 -25.03 38.21 2.54
C LEU A 13 -24.67 36.84 3.12
N LYS A 14 -24.14 35.93 2.28
CA LYS A 14 -23.74 34.57 2.69
C LYS A 14 -22.48 34.56 3.57
N ASN A 15 -21.54 35.47 3.32
CA ASN A 15 -20.23 35.50 3.99
C ASN A 15 -20.02 36.76 4.86
N GLN A 16 -21.11 37.49 5.16
CA GLN A 16 -21.04 38.85 5.70
C GLN A 16 -20.24 38.94 7.00
N GLN A 17 -20.43 38.01 7.93
CA GLN A 17 -19.76 38.06 9.23
C GLN A 17 -18.24 37.87 9.08
N THR A 18 -17.82 37.01 8.13
CA THR A 18 -16.41 36.84 7.76
C THR A 18 -15.86 38.08 7.06
N LEU A 19 -16.64 38.71 6.17
CA LEU A 19 -16.24 39.93 5.46
C LEU A 19 -16.18 41.14 6.38
N LEU A 20 -17.10 41.26 7.34
CA LEU A 20 -17.13 42.27 8.38
C LEU A 20 -15.98 42.06 9.37
N ALA A 21 -15.73 40.83 9.82
CA ALA A 21 -14.58 40.51 10.67
C ALA A 21 -13.26 40.81 9.95
N ARG A 22 -13.17 40.51 8.65
CA ARG A 22 -12.03 40.88 7.81
C ARG A 22 -11.86 42.40 7.70
N SER A 23 -12.96 43.14 7.51
CA SER A 23 -12.97 44.61 7.48
C SER A 23 -12.55 45.21 8.82
N ALA A 24 -13.10 44.70 9.93
CA ALA A 24 -12.78 45.12 11.29
C ALA A 24 -11.31 44.83 11.67
N ASN A 25 -10.77 43.72 11.18
CA ASN A 25 -9.36 43.33 11.36
C ASN A 25 -8.40 43.98 10.36
N SER A 26 -8.89 44.78 9.40
CA SER A 26 -8.01 45.51 8.49
C SER A 26 -7.14 46.49 9.31
N PRO A 27 -5.85 46.67 8.97
CA PRO A 27 -4.93 47.47 9.79
C PRO A 27 -5.43 48.89 10.08
N ALA A 28 -6.09 49.52 9.09
CA ALA A 28 -6.65 50.87 9.23
C ALA A 28 -7.87 50.92 10.17
N VAL A 29 -8.83 49.99 10.03
CA VAL A 29 -10.05 49.95 10.86
C VAL A 29 -9.71 49.50 12.27
N LYS A 30 -8.87 48.48 12.43
CA LYS A 30 -8.39 48.02 13.72
C LYS A 30 -7.62 49.12 14.46
N GLY A 31 -6.72 49.82 13.77
CA GLY A 31 -5.99 50.95 14.34
C GLY A 31 -6.90 52.09 14.80
N ALA A 32 -7.95 52.41 14.03
CA ALA A 32 -8.94 53.42 14.39
C ALA A 32 -9.80 53.00 15.59
N ILE A 33 -10.21 51.72 15.65
CA ILE A 33 -10.95 51.14 16.79
C ILE A 33 -10.10 51.15 18.06
N ASP A 34 -8.85 50.71 17.98
CA ASP A 34 -7.93 50.69 19.13
C ASP A 34 -7.64 52.11 19.63
N TYR A 35 -7.47 53.07 18.71
CA TYR A 35 -7.32 54.48 19.05
C TYR A 35 -8.59 55.07 19.69
N PHE A 36 -9.77 54.74 19.16
CA PHE A 36 -11.06 55.18 19.68
C PHE A 36 -11.29 54.67 21.11
N ARG A 37 -11.13 53.36 21.34
CA ARG A 37 -11.26 52.73 22.66
C ARG A 37 -10.34 53.33 23.71
N LYS A 38 -9.10 53.69 23.32
CA LYS A 38 -8.09 54.25 24.22
C LYS A 38 -8.32 55.73 24.57
N ASN A 39 -8.93 56.51 23.67
CA ASN A 39 -8.97 57.97 23.80
C ASN A 39 -10.38 58.57 23.95
N ALA A 40 -11.43 57.89 23.47
CA ALA A 40 -12.82 58.35 23.62
C ALA A 40 -13.20 58.63 25.09
N PRO A 41 -12.83 57.78 26.07
CA PRO A 41 -13.20 58.01 27.46
C PRO A 41 -12.51 59.22 28.11
N LYS A 42 -11.50 59.81 27.45
CA LYS A 42 -10.74 60.95 27.97
C LYS A 42 -11.34 62.31 27.58
N ILE A 43 -12.32 62.32 26.70
CA ILE A 43 -12.97 63.55 26.24
C ILE A 43 -13.99 64.01 27.28
N GLN A 44 -13.84 65.25 27.73
CA GLN A 44 -14.69 65.88 28.76
C GLN A 44 -15.58 66.99 28.20
N ASN A 45 -15.24 67.56 27.04
CA ASN A 45 -16.02 68.62 26.41
C ASN A 45 -15.88 68.62 24.89
N VAL A 46 -16.79 69.35 24.23
CA VAL A 46 -16.84 69.45 22.76
C VAL A 46 -15.54 69.99 22.16
N ASP A 47 -14.83 70.90 22.84
CA ASP A 47 -13.60 71.49 22.32
C ASP A 47 -12.44 70.49 22.30
N GLN A 48 -12.38 69.58 23.29
CA GLN A 48 -11.46 68.45 23.27
C GLN A 48 -11.78 67.48 22.14
N LEU A 49 -13.07 67.19 21.89
CA LEU A 49 -13.49 66.35 20.77
C LEU A 49 -13.11 66.95 19.42
N LEU A 50 -13.34 68.26 19.23
CA LEU A 50 -13.04 68.96 17.98
C LEU A 50 -11.53 69.07 17.72
N LYS A 51 -10.70 69.10 18.76
CA LYS A 51 -9.24 69.08 18.64
C LYS A 51 -8.70 67.71 18.21
N ASP A 52 -9.34 66.62 18.63
CA ASP A 52 -8.98 65.26 18.20
C ASP A 52 -9.67 64.89 16.88
N LYS A 53 -9.04 65.29 15.77
CA LYS A 53 -9.57 65.02 14.41
C LYS A 53 -9.75 63.53 14.11
N LYS A 54 -8.95 62.64 14.71
CA LYS A 54 -9.05 61.19 14.50
C LYS A 54 -10.29 60.66 15.19
N LEU A 55 -10.49 61.06 16.45
CA LEU A 55 -11.67 60.68 17.21
C LEU A 55 -12.94 61.27 16.61
N LEU A 56 -12.94 62.56 16.27
CA LEU A 56 -14.06 63.21 15.59
C LEU A 56 -14.40 62.52 14.27
N GLY A 57 -13.40 62.18 13.45
CA GLY A 57 -13.60 61.46 12.19
C GLY A 57 -14.23 60.09 12.38
N THR A 58 -13.77 59.31 13.37
CA THR A 58 -14.36 58.01 13.73
C THR A 58 -15.82 58.19 14.15
N ILE A 59 -16.11 59.14 15.03
CA ILE A 59 -17.48 59.42 15.49
C ILE A 59 -18.38 59.80 14.32
N LEU A 60 -17.99 60.77 13.50
CA LEU A 60 -18.81 61.21 12.38
C LEU A 60 -19.06 60.06 11.38
N THR A 61 -18.08 59.18 11.18
CA THR A 61 -18.24 57.96 10.37
C THR A 61 -19.24 56.97 10.99
N THR A 62 -19.28 56.85 12.32
CA THR A 62 -20.27 56.04 13.05
C THR A 62 -21.72 56.50 12.84
N TYR A 63 -21.93 57.79 12.54
CA TYR A 63 -23.26 58.35 12.26
C TYR A 63 -23.50 58.64 10.77
N GLY A 64 -22.51 58.38 9.90
CA GLY A 64 -22.59 58.67 8.46
C GLY A 64 -22.58 60.16 8.13
N LEU A 65 -21.93 60.97 8.97
CA LEU A 65 -21.82 62.44 8.89
C LEU A 65 -20.39 62.89 8.51
N GLU A 66 -19.61 62.05 7.82
CA GLU A 66 -18.19 62.32 7.53
C GLU A 66 -17.97 63.58 6.70
N ALA A 67 -18.91 63.90 5.81
CA ALA A 67 -18.86 65.09 4.97
C ALA A 67 -18.92 66.39 5.79
N ASP A 68 -19.41 66.34 7.03
CA ASP A 68 -19.45 67.48 7.93
C ASP A 68 -18.17 67.68 8.73
N ALA A 69 -17.19 66.77 8.64
CA ALA A 69 -15.91 66.89 9.34
C ALA A 69 -15.17 68.20 8.97
N GLN A 70 -15.45 68.76 7.79
CA GLN A 70 -14.93 70.05 7.33
C GLN A 70 -15.64 71.28 7.95
N TYR A 71 -16.75 71.09 8.67
CA TYR A 71 -17.56 72.16 9.28
C TYR A 71 -17.54 72.10 10.82
N PRO A 72 -16.38 72.31 11.48
CA PRO A 72 -16.25 72.16 12.93
C PRO A 72 -17.14 73.13 13.72
N ALA A 73 -17.44 74.32 13.19
CA ALA A 73 -18.37 75.26 13.83
C ALA A 73 -19.82 74.74 13.84
N LYS A 74 -20.25 74.06 12.77
CA LYS A 74 -21.57 73.41 12.68
C LYS A 74 -21.65 72.25 13.68
N ILE A 75 -20.61 71.41 13.73
CA ILE A 75 -20.54 70.29 14.69
C ILE A 75 -20.54 70.80 16.13
N LYS A 76 -19.75 71.85 16.42
CA LYS A 76 -19.73 72.49 17.74
C LYS A 76 -21.13 72.96 18.12
N ALA A 77 -21.78 73.73 17.26
CA ALA A 77 -23.13 74.24 17.50
C ALA A 77 -24.14 73.11 17.75
N LEU A 78 -24.09 72.04 16.96
CA LEU A 78 -24.96 70.87 17.12
C LEU A 78 -24.78 70.18 18.47
N LEU A 79 -23.54 69.97 18.90
CA LEU A 79 -23.23 69.25 20.14
C LEU A 79 -23.36 70.10 21.42
N THR A 80 -23.41 71.43 21.30
CA THR A 80 -23.53 72.35 22.44
C THR A 80 -24.94 72.86 22.70
N GLN A 81 -25.82 72.85 21.70
CA GLN A 81 -27.21 73.29 21.87
C GLN A 81 -28.04 72.19 22.53
N ASP A 82 -29.03 72.58 23.35
CA ASP A 82 -29.89 71.62 24.04
C ASP A 82 -30.84 70.94 23.03
N PRO A 83 -30.75 69.61 22.83
CA PRO A 83 -31.65 68.90 21.93
C PRO A 83 -33.12 68.93 22.39
N LYS A 84 -33.41 69.34 23.64
CA LYS A 84 -34.78 69.51 24.14
C LYS A 84 -35.39 70.87 23.81
N ASP A 85 -34.59 71.86 23.38
CA ASP A 85 -35.13 73.14 22.92
C ASP A 85 -35.73 72.97 21.51
N PRO A 86 -37.05 73.21 21.31
CA PRO A 86 -37.69 73.12 20.00
C PRO A 86 -37.07 74.04 18.93
N LYS A 87 -36.36 75.11 19.33
CA LYS A 87 -35.68 76.04 18.43
C LYS A 87 -34.22 75.67 18.13
N SER A 88 -33.68 74.63 18.77
CA SER A 88 -32.29 74.19 18.58
C SER A 88 -32.00 73.81 17.13
N LEU A 89 -30.75 73.97 16.73
CA LEU A 89 -30.27 73.66 15.39
C LEU A 89 -30.59 72.21 15.01
N VAL A 90 -30.49 71.27 15.96
CA VAL A 90 -30.75 69.85 15.71
C VAL A 90 -32.23 69.56 15.43
N ASN A 91 -33.16 70.24 16.11
CA ASN A 91 -34.61 70.06 15.89
C ASN A 91 -35.13 70.78 14.64
N ARG A 92 -34.31 71.66 14.05
CA ARG A 92 -34.58 72.32 12.76
C ARG A 92 -33.99 71.58 11.57
N LEU A 93 -33.16 70.57 11.79
CA LEU A 93 -32.62 69.72 10.71
C LEU A 93 -33.60 68.58 10.42
N ILE A 94 -33.84 68.35 9.13
CA ILE A 94 -34.74 67.28 8.65
C ILE A 94 -34.09 65.90 8.81
N ASP A 95 -32.75 65.83 8.76
CA ASP A 95 -32.01 64.58 8.79
C ASP A 95 -31.82 64.07 10.23
N SER A 96 -32.52 62.98 10.55
CA SER A 96 -32.56 62.35 11.88
C SER A 96 -31.20 61.85 12.37
N ARG A 97 -30.21 61.70 11.49
CA ARG A 97 -28.84 61.32 11.85
C ARG A 97 -28.18 62.38 12.73
N TYR A 98 -28.51 63.66 12.54
CA TYR A 98 -28.02 64.73 13.41
C TYR A 98 -28.67 64.68 14.80
N THR A 99 -29.97 64.40 14.87
CA THR A 99 -30.66 64.19 16.15
C THR A 99 -30.07 63.02 16.91
N LYS A 100 -29.84 61.89 16.22
CA LYS A 100 -29.19 60.73 16.81
C LYS A 100 -27.79 61.09 17.31
N PHE A 101 -26.95 61.68 16.47
CA PHE A 101 -25.58 62.12 16.79
C PHE A 101 -25.54 63.05 18.02
N VAL A 102 -26.45 64.02 18.12
CA VAL A 102 -26.49 64.97 19.24
C VAL A 102 -27.07 64.34 20.51
N VAL A 103 -28.15 63.58 20.44
CA VAL A 103 -28.72 62.90 21.61
C VAL A 103 -27.71 61.91 22.20
N ASP A 104 -26.98 61.23 21.34
CA ASP A 104 -26.02 60.20 21.71
C ASP A 104 -24.71 60.79 22.29
N LEU A 105 -24.38 62.06 22.01
CA LEU A 105 -23.08 62.67 22.33
C LEU A 105 -23.13 64.09 22.90
N SER A 106 -24.30 64.59 23.29
CA SER A 106 -24.50 65.98 23.71
C SER A 106 -23.55 66.38 24.86
N PHE A 107 -23.02 67.60 24.77
CA PHE A 107 -22.23 68.25 25.82
C PHE A 107 -22.98 69.44 26.45
N SER A 108 -24.30 69.53 26.23
CA SER A 108 -25.17 70.56 26.82
C SER A 108 -25.06 70.55 28.37
N ALA A 109 -25.03 71.74 28.99
CA ALA A 109 -24.88 71.94 30.43
C ALA A 109 -23.55 71.46 31.07
N GLY A 110 -22.50 71.23 30.27
CA GLY A 110 -21.15 70.94 30.78
C GLY A 110 -20.95 69.50 31.27
N ALA A 111 -21.91 68.61 31.05
CA ALA A 111 -21.77 67.19 31.33
C ALA A 111 -20.87 66.50 30.29
N PRO A 112 -20.00 65.55 30.69
CA PRO A 112 -19.26 64.75 29.74
C PRO A 112 -20.25 63.79 29.05
N GLY A 113 -20.43 63.90 27.73
CA GLY A 113 -21.34 63.02 26.98
C GLY A 113 -21.02 61.52 27.18
N ASN A 114 -21.89 60.63 26.66
CA ASN A 114 -21.83 59.17 26.86
C ASN A 114 -20.50 58.48 26.43
N LEU A 115 -19.58 59.19 25.78
CA LEU A 115 -18.26 58.70 25.35
C LEU A 115 -17.36 58.18 26.48
N GLN A 116 -17.62 58.57 27.72
CA GLN A 116 -16.88 58.12 28.89
C GLN A 116 -17.26 56.70 29.37
N ASP A 117 -18.44 56.21 28.97
CA ASP A 117 -18.84 54.82 29.25
C ASP A 117 -18.09 53.88 28.30
N PRO A 118 -17.21 52.99 28.81
CA PRO A 118 -16.46 52.05 27.97
C PRO A 118 -17.35 51.12 27.14
N LYS A 119 -18.54 50.75 27.64
CA LYS A 119 -19.50 49.91 26.88
C LYS A 119 -20.10 50.69 25.72
N TYR A 120 -20.38 51.97 25.94
CA TYR A 120 -20.88 52.86 24.92
C TYR A 120 -19.82 53.17 23.85
N ALA A 121 -18.58 53.44 24.28
CA ALA A 121 -17.45 53.62 23.39
C ALA A 121 -17.19 52.36 22.55
N ASP A 122 -17.31 51.16 23.14
CA ASP A 122 -17.14 49.92 22.39
C ASP A 122 -18.26 49.71 21.35
N LYS A 123 -19.51 50.02 21.72
CA LYS A 123 -20.65 49.99 20.78
C LYS A 123 -20.44 50.93 19.59
N LEU A 124 -19.90 52.13 19.80
CA LEU A 124 -19.57 53.06 18.73
C LEU A 124 -18.40 52.59 17.86
N ALA A 125 -17.41 51.91 18.45
CA ALA A 125 -16.29 51.32 17.73
C ALA A 125 -16.73 50.15 16.82
N GLN A 126 -17.67 49.31 17.28
CA GLN A 126 -18.26 48.25 16.47
C GLN A 126 -19.12 48.82 15.34
N THR A 127 -19.90 49.86 15.62
CA THR A 127 -20.73 50.56 14.62
C THR A 127 -19.86 51.28 13.57
N PHE A 128 -18.70 51.80 13.97
CA PHE A 128 -17.69 52.34 13.05
C PHE A 128 -17.15 51.28 12.08
N ALA A 129 -16.81 50.08 12.58
CA ALA A 129 -16.33 48.97 11.75
C ALA A 129 -17.38 48.57 10.70
N GLN A 130 -18.64 48.52 11.13
CA GLN A 130 -19.81 48.22 10.30
C GLN A 130 -20.04 49.28 9.22
N ASN A 131 -20.09 50.57 9.58
CA ASN A 131 -20.27 51.64 8.60
C ASN A 131 -19.10 51.76 7.63
N THR A 132 -17.87 51.48 8.09
CA THR A 132 -16.69 51.48 7.21
C THR A 132 -16.77 50.33 6.21
N TYR A 133 -17.23 49.15 6.64
CA TYR A 133 -17.52 48.03 5.74
C TYR A 133 -18.58 48.40 4.69
N GLU A 134 -19.73 48.95 5.11
CA GLU A 134 -20.81 49.38 4.21
C GLU A 134 -20.38 50.50 3.25
N LYS A 135 -19.51 51.41 3.71
CA LYS A 135 -18.91 52.44 2.87
C LYS A 135 -18.00 51.82 1.79
N ASN A 136 -17.20 50.81 2.16
CA ASN A 136 -16.35 50.11 1.21
C ASN A 136 -17.17 49.32 0.18
N LEU A 137 -18.34 48.80 0.55
CA LEU A 137 -19.32 48.24 -0.40
C LEU A 137 -19.84 49.33 -1.36
N GLY A 138 -20.18 50.50 -0.81
CA GLY A 138 -20.66 51.65 -1.60
C GLY A 138 -19.64 52.22 -2.60
N ASN A 139 -18.34 52.06 -2.32
CA ASN A 139 -17.28 52.42 -3.26
C ASN A 139 -17.19 51.47 -4.47
N GLN A 140 -17.75 50.26 -4.36
CA GLN A 140 -17.87 49.30 -5.46
C GLN A 140 -19.15 49.55 -6.26
N ASP A 141 -20.27 49.73 -5.56
CA ASP A 141 -21.56 50.08 -6.12
C ASP A 141 -22.40 50.81 -5.05
N PRO A 142 -22.83 52.07 -5.27
CA PRO A 142 -23.66 52.81 -4.33
C PRO A 142 -24.93 52.07 -3.90
N ALA A 143 -25.54 51.28 -4.79
CA ALA A 143 -26.78 50.56 -4.51
C ALA A 143 -26.56 49.41 -3.50
N LEU A 144 -25.37 48.79 -3.48
CA LEU A 144 -25.02 47.76 -2.48
C LEU A 144 -24.99 48.34 -1.07
N ARG A 145 -24.54 49.59 -0.91
CA ARG A 145 -24.54 50.28 0.39
C ARG A 145 -25.96 50.63 0.84
N GLU A 146 -26.82 51.08 -0.06
CA GLU A 146 -28.20 51.45 0.26
C GLU A 146 -29.04 50.21 0.60
N ALA A 147 -28.83 49.10 -0.09
CA ALA A 147 -29.44 47.80 0.25
C ALA A 147 -28.98 47.29 1.63
N ALA A 148 -27.69 47.42 1.94
CA ALA A 148 -27.13 47.09 3.26
C ALA A 148 -27.68 47.99 4.37
N TYR A 149 -27.76 49.30 4.13
CA TYR A 149 -28.34 50.24 5.07
C TYR A 149 -29.83 49.96 5.31
N PHE A 150 -30.59 49.67 4.26
CA PHE A 150 -32.00 49.34 4.35
C PHE A 150 -32.22 48.15 5.27
N LEU A 151 -31.55 47.04 4.98
CA LEU A 151 -31.77 45.84 5.76
C LEU A 151 -31.35 45.98 7.23
N ARG A 152 -30.38 46.85 7.55
CA ARG A 152 -29.93 47.09 8.93
C ARG A 152 -30.99 47.72 9.79
N ASN A 153 -31.65 48.70 9.22
CA ASN A 153 -32.45 49.66 9.96
C ASN A 153 -33.93 49.31 9.87
N ILE A 154 -34.36 48.59 8.83
CA ILE A 154 -35.76 48.25 8.60
C ILE A 154 -36.35 47.37 9.70
N GLY A 155 -35.55 46.53 10.37
CA GLY A 155 -36.00 45.73 11.52
C GLY A 155 -36.38 46.57 12.75
N ASN A 156 -35.91 47.82 12.83
CA ASN A 156 -36.24 48.76 13.91
C ASN A 156 -37.38 49.73 13.53
N VAL A 157 -37.88 49.65 12.30
CA VAL A 157 -38.99 50.46 11.82
C VAL A 157 -40.30 49.86 12.31
N THR A 158 -41.11 50.69 12.97
CA THR A 158 -42.43 50.30 13.49
C THR A 158 -43.57 51.05 12.80
N ASP A 159 -43.27 52.11 12.04
CA ASP A 159 -44.25 52.88 11.25
C ASP A 159 -43.70 53.28 9.87
N VAL A 160 -44.56 53.32 8.86
CA VAL A 160 -44.23 53.70 7.47
C VAL A 160 -43.75 55.14 7.37
N PHE A 161 -44.17 56.03 8.28
CA PHE A 161 -43.62 57.39 8.32
C PHE A 161 -42.12 57.43 8.62
N GLN A 162 -41.57 56.42 9.32
CA GLN A 162 -40.12 56.31 9.56
C GLN A 162 -39.37 55.88 8.30
N ILE A 163 -39.99 55.08 7.42
CA ILE A 163 -39.46 54.79 6.07
C ILE A 163 -39.44 56.07 5.25
N LEU A 164 -40.55 56.81 5.22
CA LEU A 164 -40.66 58.05 4.46
C LEU A 164 -39.72 59.16 4.96
N GLY A 165 -39.46 59.20 6.27
CA GLY A 165 -38.54 60.13 6.91
C GLY A 165 -37.05 59.82 6.69
N ASP A 166 -36.70 58.61 6.29
CA ASP A 166 -35.32 58.22 5.98
C ASP A 166 -35.10 58.19 4.46
N ARG A 167 -34.15 58.99 3.97
CA ARG A 167 -33.89 59.10 2.53
C ARG A 167 -33.55 57.77 1.88
N VAL A 168 -32.74 56.94 2.54
CA VAL A 168 -32.27 55.66 1.98
C VAL A 168 -33.37 54.62 2.07
N LEU A 169 -34.09 54.55 3.20
CA LEU A 169 -35.23 53.62 3.32
C LEU A 169 -36.33 53.96 2.33
N ARG A 170 -36.64 55.25 2.15
CA ARG A 170 -37.64 55.73 1.19
C ARG A 170 -37.24 55.38 -0.25
N ASP A 171 -36.00 55.67 -0.64
CA ASP A 171 -35.51 55.38 -2.00
C ASP A 171 -35.56 53.87 -2.30
N VAL A 172 -35.12 53.06 -1.32
CA VAL A 172 -35.16 51.60 -1.44
C VAL A 172 -36.58 51.08 -1.58
N VAL A 173 -37.52 51.57 -0.77
CA VAL A 173 -38.92 51.14 -0.82
C VAL A 173 -39.62 51.62 -2.09
N PHE A 174 -39.37 52.85 -2.55
CA PHE A 174 -40.04 53.39 -3.74
C PHE A 174 -39.64 52.62 -5.00
N LYS A 175 -38.33 52.43 -5.18
CA LYS A 175 -37.79 51.71 -6.35
C LYS A 175 -38.10 50.22 -6.29
N ALA A 176 -38.01 49.58 -5.11
CA ALA A 176 -38.36 48.16 -4.99
C ALA A 176 -39.85 47.89 -5.26
N LEU A 177 -40.73 48.81 -4.87
CA LEU A 177 -42.16 48.75 -5.18
C LEU A 177 -42.50 49.29 -6.57
N GLN A 178 -41.49 49.65 -7.38
CA GLN A 178 -41.59 50.21 -8.73
C GLN A 178 -42.56 51.40 -8.80
N LEU A 179 -42.53 52.24 -7.76
CA LEU A 179 -43.31 53.48 -7.73
C LEU A 179 -42.59 54.51 -8.63
N PRO A 180 -43.31 55.19 -9.55
CA PRO A 180 -42.70 56.13 -10.46
C PRO A 180 -42.12 57.33 -9.71
N ASP A 181 -41.13 58.02 -10.27
CA ASP A 181 -40.46 59.15 -9.60
C ASP A 181 -41.45 60.26 -9.16
N GLN A 182 -42.56 60.45 -9.90
CA GLN A 182 -43.62 61.39 -9.53
C GLN A 182 -44.42 60.97 -8.28
N PHE A 183 -44.29 59.74 -7.80
CA PHE A 183 -44.93 59.28 -6.57
C PHE A 183 -44.47 60.09 -5.35
N GLY A 184 -43.20 60.53 -5.34
CA GLY A 184 -42.63 61.36 -4.28
C GLY A 184 -43.21 62.77 -4.19
N THR A 185 -44.01 63.21 -5.18
CA THR A 185 -44.67 64.53 -5.17
C THR A 185 -46.09 64.50 -4.62
N LEU A 186 -46.62 63.32 -4.26
CA LEU A 186 -47.92 63.19 -3.60
C LEU A 186 -47.86 63.65 -2.13
N ASP A 187 -49.01 63.96 -1.53
CA ASP A 187 -49.08 64.25 -0.09
C ASP A 187 -48.54 63.05 0.73
N ILE A 188 -47.81 63.33 1.81
CA ILE A 188 -47.08 62.31 2.58
C ILE A 188 -48.02 61.26 3.19
N GLU A 189 -49.26 61.64 3.53
CA GLU A 189 -50.31 60.76 4.03
C GLU A 189 -50.80 59.79 2.94
N LYS A 190 -50.90 60.25 1.68
CA LYS A 190 -51.25 59.42 0.52
C LYS A 190 -50.12 58.46 0.18
N GLN A 191 -48.87 58.93 0.26
CA GLN A 191 -47.68 58.07 0.10
C GLN A 191 -47.68 56.94 1.15
N ALA A 192 -47.91 57.28 2.43
CA ALA A 192 -47.95 56.31 3.53
C ALA A 192 -49.09 55.30 3.37
N ALA A 193 -50.29 55.74 2.97
CA ALA A 193 -51.44 54.85 2.75
C ALA A 193 -51.18 53.81 1.65
N ILE A 194 -50.59 54.23 0.54
CA ILE A 194 -50.28 53.35 -0.60
C ILE A 194 -49.17 52.36 -0.23
N ILE A 195 -48.16 52.79 0.52
CA ILE A 195 -47.09 51.89 1.00
C ILE A 195 -47.63 50.88 2.01
N LYS A 196 -48.53 51.28 2.93
CA LYS A 196 -49.18 50.35 3.89
C LYS A 196 -50.00 49.26 3.20
N GLN A 197 -50.60 49.56 2.05
CA GLN A 197 -51.33 48.55 1.25
C GLN A 197 -50.39 47.55 0.56
N ARG A 198 -49.14 47.95 0.28
CA ARG A 198 -48.17 47.13 -0.47
C ARG A 198 -47.12 46.46 0.43
N LEU A 199 -46.92 46.92 1.67
CA LEU A 199 -45.89 46.45 2.59
C LEU A 199 -46.39 46.37 4.03
N ASN A 200 -46.36 45.17 4.61
CA ASN A 200 -46.61 44.92 6.04
C ASN A 200 -45.29 44.91 6.82
N LEU A 201 -45.16 45.77 7.84
CA LEU A 201 -43.92 45.96 8.60
C LEU A 201 -43.60 44.81 9.57
N LYS A 202 -44.61 44.05 10.02
CA LYS A 202 -44.38 42.87 10.89
C LYS A 202 -43.65 41.76 10.17
N ASP A 203 -43.83 41.70 8.86
CA ASP A 203 -43.05 40.84 7.99
C ASP A 203 -41.62 41.37 7.86
N LEU A 204 -40.99 42.01 8.87
CA LEU A 204 -39.61 42.51 8.83
C LEU A 204 -38.81 42.28 10.16
N GLN A 205 -39.12 41.30 11.07
CA GLN A 205 -38.46 41.11 12.41
C GLN A 205 -38.28 39.60 12.93
N GLY A 206 -37.06 39.00 13.26
CA GLY A 206 -36.84 37.62 13.92
C GLY A 206 -35.38 37.07 14.32
N THR A 207 -35.18 35.98 15.16
CA THR A 207 -33.91 35.49 15.92
C THR A 207 -33.49 33.93 15.97
N LEU A 208 -32.20 33.50 16.34
CA LEU A 208 -31.42 32.25 15.91
C LEU A 208 -30.65 31.24 16.88
N ALA A 209 -30.60 31.27 18.23
CA ALA A 209 -29.48 30.60 18.98
C ALA A 209 -29.39 29.03 19.12
N LYS A 210 -30.40 28.21 18.80
CA LYS A 210 -30.39 26.74 19.08
C LYS A 210 -29.82 25.87 17.93
N ASN A 211 -29.71 26.41 16.72
CA ASN A 211 -29.41 25.64 15.52
C ASN A 211 -27.90 25.38 15.29
N ALA A 212 -27.03 26.28 15.77
CA ALA A 212 -25.58 26.21 15.53
C ALA A 212 -24.89 25.01 16.21
N GLN A 213 -25.25 24.69 17.46
CA GLN A 213 -24.70 23.52 18.18
C GLN A 213 -25.10 22.22 17.48
N LEU A 214 -26.37 22.16 17.08
CA LEU A 214 -27.00 21.05 16.38
C LEU A 214 -26.40 20.82 14.97
N PHE A 215 -25.87 21.86 14.31
CA PHE A 215 -25.15 21.77 13.04
C PHE A 215 -23.72 21.26 13.23
N SER A 216 -23.01 21.77 14.24
CA SER A 216 -21.67 21.30 14.62
C SER A 216 -21.67 19.80 14.94
N ASP A 217 -22.65 19.34 15.72
CA ASP A 217 -22.82 17.93 16.06
C ASP A 217 -23.09 17.06 14.82
N ALA A 218 -23.92 17.52 13.88
CA ALA A 218 -24.23 16.79 12.65
C ALA A 218 -23.01 16.69 11.71
N ASN A 219 -22.21 17.74 11.61
CA ASN A 219 -20.98 17.71 10.82
C ASN A 219 -19.93 16.78 11.43
N ALA A 220 -19.80 16.78 12.77
CA ALA A 220 -18.93 15.84 13.47
C ALA A 220 -19.37 14.38 13.30
N ASP A 221 -20.69 14.12 13.30
CA ASP A 221 -21.24 12.78 13.04
C ASP A 221 -20.94 12.32 11.60
N ASN A 222 -21.05 13.21 10.61
CA ASN A 222 -20.79 12.87 9.21
C ASN A 222 -19.31 12.48 8.96
N VAL A 223 -18.37 13.17 9.60
CA VAL A 223 -16.95 12.82 9.54
C VAL A 223 -16.70 11.43 10.14
N LYS A 224 -17.29 11.13 11.30
CA LYS A 224 -17.17 9.81 11.93
C LYS A 224 -17.76 8.70 11.06
N ILE A 225 -18.94 8.89 10.50
CA ILE A 225 -19.57 7.93 9.58
C ILE A 225 -18.66 7.70 8.36
N THR A 226 -18.07 8.75 7.80
CA THR A 226 -17.18 8.66 6.64
C THR A 226 -15.92 7.85 6.94
N ASP A 227 -15.27 8.11 8.07
CA ASP A 227 -14.05 7.39 8.46
C ASP A 227 -14.33 5.91 8.74
N VAL A 228 -15.43 5.62 9.42
CA VAL A 228 -15.86 4.25 9.71
C VAL A 228 -16.33 3.52 8.44
N THR A 229 -16.91 4.24 7.47
CA THR A 229 -17.24 3.69 6.14
C THR A 229 -15.98 3.28 5.37
N LYS A 230 -14.95 4.12 5.36
CA LYS A 230 -13.66 3.79 4.74
C LYS A 230 -13.02 2.56 5.39
N LEU A 231 -13.10 2.48 6.71
CA LEU A 231 -12.59 1.35 7.49
C LEU A 231 -13.32 0.04 7.12
N SER A 232 -14.66 0.05 7.06
CA SER A 232 -15.47 -1.10 6.62
C SER A 232 -15.18 -1.51 5.17
N GLN A 233 -15.01 -0.54 4.27
CA GLN A 233 -14.64 -0.80 2.87
C GLN A 233 -13.24 -1.43 2.73
N ALA A 234 -12.26 -0.96 3.50
CA ALA A 234 -10.90 -1.49 3.50
C ALA A 234 -10.87 -2.94 3.99
N ALA A 235 -11.59 -3.26 5.08
CA ALA A 235 -11.76 -4.63 5.56
C ALA A 235 -12.47 -5.53 4.54
N SER A 236 -13.56 -5.05 3.92
CA SER A 236 -14.32 -5.79 2.90
C SER A 236 -13.45 -6.10 1.67
N ALA A 237 -12.58 -5.17 1.27
CA ALA A 237 -11.66 -5.38 0.15
C ALA A 237 -10.66 -6.51 0.44
N VAL A 238 -10.08 -6.56 1.64
CA VAL A 238 -9.17 -7.63 2.05
C VAL A 238 -9.91 -8.97 2.14
N VAL A 239 -11.07 -9.04 2.78
CA VAL A 239 -11.87 -10.27 2.90
C VAL A 239 -12.22 -10.84 1.52
N LYS A 240 -12.62 -10.00 0.57
CA LYS A 240 -12.89 -10.42 -0.82
C LYS A 240 -11.63 -10.91 -1.53
N SER A 241 -10.50 -10.22 -1.35
CA SER A 241 -9.21 -10.62 -1.94
C SER A 241 -8.78 -12.00 -1.45
N VAL A 242 -8.78 -12.20 -0.13
CA VAL A 242 -8.39 -13.47 0.51
C VAL A 242 -9.38 -14.58 0.14
N SER A 243 -10.70 -14.31 0.19
CA SER A 243 -11.72 -15.29 -0.19
C SER A 243 -11.58 -15.76 -1.64
N SER A 244 -11.31 -14.84 -2.58
CA SER A 244 -11.07 -15.21 -3.98
C SER A 244 -9.83 -16.08 -4.13
N GLU A 245 -8.72 -15.69 -3.49
CA GLU A 245 -7.44 -16.43 -3.57
C GLU A 245 -7.57 -17.85 -3.03
N PHE A 246 -8.22 -18.03 -1.87
CA PHE A 246 -8.41 -19.35 -1.28
C PHE A 246 -9.50 -20.19 -1.96
N THR A 247 -10.48 -19.59 -2.62
CA THR A 247 -11.45 -20.31 -3.46
C THR A 247 -10.76 -20.97 -4.65
N ASP A 248 -9.85 -20.24 -5.30
CA ASP A 248 -9.08 -20.79 -6.42
C ASP A 248 -8.18 -21.94 -5.99
N ILE A 249 -7.52 -21.79 -4.83
CA ILE A 249 -6.69 -22.85 -4.25
C ILE A 249 -7.56 -24.07 -3.86
N GLU A 250 -8.72 -23.87 -3.24
CA GLU A 250 -9.66 -24.93 -2.89
C GLU A 250 -10.09 -25.74 -4.13
N ASN A 251 -10.47 -25.05 -5.21
CA ASN A 251 -10.89 -25.68 -6.45
C ASN A 251 -9.75 -26.48 -7.09
N ALA A 252 -8.53 -25.97 -7.04
CA ALA A 252 -7.37 -26.68 -7.58
C ALA A 252 -7.07 -27.97 -6.79
N TYR A 253 -7.16 -27.95 -5.46
CA TYR A 253 -7.05 -29.16 -4.64
C TYR A 253 -8.18 -30.16 -4.92
N LYS A 254 -9.44 -29.72 -5.07
CA LYS A 254 -10.57 -30.59 -5.43
C LYS A 254 -10.35 -31.27 -6.79
N ALA A 255 -9.92 -30.49 -7.79
CA ALA A 255 -9.63 -31.00 -9.13
C ALA A 255 -8.50 -32.03 -9.11
N LEU A 256 -7.43 -31.79 -8.34
CA LEU A 256 -6.33 -32.73 -8.19
C LEU A 256 -6.77 -34.02 -7.47
N ALA A 257 -7.51 -33.89 -6.36
CA ALA A 257 -7.99 -35.04 -5.58
C ALA A 257 -8.85 -35.99 -6.41
N ALA A 258 -9.73 -35.46 -7.26
CA ALA A 258 -10.55 -36.26 -8.16
C ALA A 258 -9.71 -37.04 -9.21
N ARG A 259 -8.55 -36.51 -9.59
CA ARG A 259 -7.65 -37.17 -10.56
C ARG A 259 -6.80 -38.25 -9.90
N GLN A 260 -6.33 -37.99 -8.68
CA GLN A 260 -5.50 -38.89 -7.88
C GLN A 260 -6.29 -39.99 -7.17
N ASP A 261 -7.61 -40.06 -7.36
CA ASP A 261 -8.45 -41.11 -6.77
C ASP A 261 -7.99 -42.51 -7.25
N PRO A 262 -7.47 -43.37 -6.36
CA PRO A 262 -6.97 -44.69 -6.72
C PRO A 262 -8.10 -45.66 -7.16
N LEU A 263 -9.36 -45.30 -6.90
CA LEU A 263 -10.54 -46.03 -7.37
C LEU A 263 -11.27 -45.28 -8.50
N GLY A 264 -10.77 -44.11 -8.90
CA GLY A 264 -11.36 -43.26 -9.92
C GLY A 264 -11.01 -43.69 -11.35
N VAL A 265 -11.36 -42.84 -12.32
CA VAL A 265 -11.17 -43.09 -13.76
C VAL A 265 -9.70 -43.32 -14.17
N ASN A 266 -8.76 -42.94 -13.31
CA ASN A 266 -7.33 -42.98 -13.56
C ASN A 266 -6.59 -44.12 -12.86
N ALA A 267 -7.29 -45.02 -12.13
CA ALA A 267 -6.68 -46.07 -11.31
C ALA A 267 -5.59 -46.89 -12.02
N ALA A 268 -5.84 -47.36 -13.25
CA ALA A 268 -4.87 -48.15 -14.01
C ALA A 268 -3.58 -47.36 -14.35
N LYS A 269 -3.73 -46.05 -14.60
CA LYS A 269 -2.61 -45.15 -14.91
C LYS A 269 -1.76 -44.89 -13.68
N ILE A 270 -2.39 -44.78 -12.50
CA ILE A 270 -1.70 -44.65 -11.20
C ILE A 270 -0.81 -45.87 -10.95
N THR A 271 -1.34 -47.09 -11.12
CA THR A 271 -0.56 -48.32 -10.95
C THR A 271 0.62 -48.39 -11.91
N GLN A 272 0.41 -48.06 -13.18
CA GLN A 272 1.47 -48.08 -14.20
C GLN A 272 2.60 -47.08 -13.86
N GLN A 273 2.25 -45.86 -13.45
CA GLN A 273 3.22 -44.81 -13.14
C GLN A 273 4.02 -45.09 -11.88
N ASN A 274 3.38 -45.64 -10.83
CA ASN A 274 4.09 -46.09 -9.65
C ASN A 274 5.19 -47.13 -9.99
N GLY A 275 5.05 -47.86 -11.10
CA GLY A 275 6.01 -48.87 -11.54
C GLY A 275 7.32 -48.33 -12.12
N PHE A 276 7.36 -47.12 -12.68
CA PHE A 276 8.58 -46.57 -13.33
C PHE A 276 9.11 -45.28 -12.69
N VAL A 277 8.31 -44.58 -11.89
CA VAL A 277 8.69 -43.29 -11.30
C VAL A 277 9.78 -43.42 -10.23
N ALA A 278 9.80 -44.52 -9.47
CA ALA A 278 10.88 -44.81 -8.53
C ALA A 278 12.23 -44.98 -9.25
N ASP A 279 12.24 -45.68 -10.39
CA ASP A 279 13.47 -45.89 -11.18
C ASP A 279 13.95 -44.59 -11.85
N LEU A 280 13.03 -43.73 -12.30
CA LEU A 280 13.39 -42.41 -12.82
C LEU A 280 13.99 -41.51 -11.73
N ALA A 281 13.38 -41.48 -10.54
CA ALA A 281 13.93 -40.73 -9.41
C ALA A 281 15.31 -41.27 -8.97
N ARG A 282 15.49 -42.60 -9.01
CA ARG A 282 16.77 -43.27 -8.76
C ARG A 282 17.85 -42.86 -9.76
N VAL A 283 17.55 -42.93 -11.08
CA VAL A 283 18.50 -42.52 -12.12
C VAL A 283 18.85 -41.04 -11.99
N ARG A 284 17.88 -40.19 -11.66
CA ARG A 284 18.14 -38.78 -11.41
C ARG A 284 19.12 -38.57 -10.26
N GLY A 285 18.89 -39.23 -9.12
CA GLY A 285 19.79 -39.10 -7.97
C GLY A 285 21.18 -39.64 -8.22
N LEU A 286 21.30 -40.72 -8.99
CA LEU A 286 22.56 -41.25 -9.48
C LEU A 286 23.33 -40.25 -10.36
N LEU A 287 22.64 -39.60 -11.30
CA LEU A 287 23.23 -38.58 -12.17
C LEU A 287 23.66 -37.34 -11.38
N ASP A 288 22.82 -36.86 -10.47
CA ASP A 288 23.12 -35.69 -9.65
C ASP A 288 24.33 -35.96 -8.75
N SER A 289 24.39 -37.13 -8.10
CA SER A 289 25.53 -37.56 -7.29
C SER A 289 26.82 -37.67 -8.09
N ALA A 290 26.77 -38.36 -9.24
CA ALA A 290 27.93 -38.52 -10.10
C ALA A 290 28.47 -37.18 -10.62
N ASN A 291 27.58 -36.30 -11.12
CA ASN A 291 27.97 -34.98 -11.62
C ASN A 291 28.57 -34.11 -10.52
N ALA A 292 27.95 -34.07 -9.33
CA ALA A 292 28.41 -33.25 -8.22
C ALA A 292 29.79 -33.68 -7.72
N ARG A 293 30.09 -34.98 -7.70
CA ARG A 293 31.35 -35.54 -7.19
C ARG A 293 32.54 -35.44 -8.14
N ILE A 294 32.29 -35.18 -9.43
CA ILE A 294 33.36 -34.98 -10.43
C ILE A 294 33.48 -33.53 -10.90
N ALA A 295 32.58 -32.64 -10.47
CA ALA A 295 32.52 -31.26 -10.95
C ALA A 295 33.78 -30.44 -10.60
N ASP A 296 34.34 -30.63 -9.41
CA ASP A 296 35.45 -29.85 -8.89
C ASP A 296 36.84 -30.45 -9.17
N ILE A 297 36.88 -31.66 -9.72
CA ILE A 297 38.13 -32.37 -10.05
C ILE A 297 38.99 -31.54 -11.02
N PRO A 298 38.49 -30.99 -12.15
CA PRO A 298 39.32 -30.22 -13.06
C PRO A 298 39.97 -28.99 -12.40
N SER A 299 39.19 -28.17 -11.70
CA SER A 299 39.73 -27.00 -10.99
C SER A 299 40.71 -27.37 -9.88
N SER A 300 40.48 -28.49 -9.20
CA SER A 300 41.40 -28.99 -8.18
C SER A 300 42.70 -29.51 -8.80
N ILE A 301 42.64 -30.17 -9.96
CA ILE A 301 43.82 -30.55 -10.73
C ILE A 301 44.60 -29.32 -11.19
N ASP A 302 43.94 -28.25 -11.64
CA ASP A 302 44.61 -26.99 -12.00
C ASP A 302 45.39 -26.42 -10.80
N ARG A 303 44.81 -26.48 -9.60
CA ARG A 303 45.50 -26.08 -8.36
C ARG A 303 46.68 -27.00 -8.03
N LEU A 304 46.52 -28.31 -8.17
CA LEU A 304 47.60 -29.29 -7.96
C LEU A 304 48.77 -29.07 -8.93
N GLN A 305 48.49 -28.71 -10.19
CA GLN A 305 49.52 -28.35 -11.17
C GLN A 305 50.26 -27.05 -10.82
N GLN A 306 49.52 -26.05 -10.29
CA GLN A 306 50.15 -24.83 -9.76
C GLN A 306 51.07 -25.15 -8.57
N ILE A 307 50.65 -26.06 -7.68
CA ILE A 307 51.47 -26.50 -6.54
C ILE A 307 52.76 -27.17 -7.03
N ILE A 308 52.68 -28.08 -8.01
CA ILE A 308 53.86 -28.73 -8.62
C ILE A 308 54.85 -27.69 -9.16
N THR A 309 54.33 -26.63 -9.79
CA THR A 309 55.16 -25.55 -10.36
C THR A 309 55.77 -24.65 -9.28
N ALA A 310 55.02 -24.37 -8.21
CA ALA A 310 55.45 -23.47 -7.14
C ALA A 310 56.42 -24.14 -6.15
N ALA A 311 56.28 -25.44 -5.88
CA ALA A 311 57.01 -26.14 -4.84
C ALA A 311 58.56 -26.05 -4.97
N PRO A 312 59.18 -26.21 -6.16
CA PRO A 312 60.62 -26.01 -6.32
C PRO A 312 61.11 -24.58 -6.05
N THR A 313 60.22 -23.59 -6.11
CA THR A 313 60.55 -22.16 -6.02
C THR A 313 60.40 -21.58 -4.61
N THR A 314 59.97 -22.39 -3.64
CA THR A 314 59.84 -21.96 -2.24
C THR A 314 61.19 -21.59 -1.64
N THR A 315 61.19 -20.61 -0.72
CA THR A 315 62.41 -20.09 -0.08
C THR A 315 62.88 -20.89 1.12
N ASP A 316 62.04 -21.77 1.66
CA ASP A 316 62.28 -22.52 2.89
C ASP A 316 61.47 -23.83 2.93
N GLN A 317 61.92 -24.76 3.77
CA GLN A 317 61.30 -26.08 3.92
C GLN A 317 59.86 -25.99 4.46
N ALA A 318 59.55 -25.04 5.33
CA ALA A 318 58.21 -24.91 5.90
C ALA A 318 57.16 -24.56 4.83
N SER A 319 57.52 -23.66 3.91
CA SER A 319 56.69 -23.29 2.76
C SER A 319 56.51 -24.46 1.79
N PHE A 320 57.56 -25.26 1.57
CA PHE A 320 57.49 -26.49 0.77
C PHE A 320 56.57 -27.54 1.39
N ASP A 321 56.73 -27.81 2.69
CA ASP A 321 55.92 -28.77 3.44
C ASP A 321 54.43 -28.35 3.48
N ALA A 322 54.15 -27.05 3.54
CA ALA A 322 52.79 -26.52 3.46
C ALA A 322 52.13 -26.82 2.10
N LEU A 323 52.84 -26.56 1.00
CA LEU A 323 52.37 -26.90 -0.35
C LEU A 323 52.17 -28.41 -0.53
N LYS A 324 53.04 -29.23 0.08
CA LYS A 324 52.91 -30.68 0.08
C LYS A 324 51.67 -31.16 0.83
N THR A 325 51.42 -30.57 1.99
CA THR A 325 50.21 -30.84 2.78
C THR A 325 48.94 -30.46 2.00
N GLU A 326 48.96 -29.31 1.31
CA GLU A 326 47.85 -28.88 0.45
C GLU A 326 47.62 -29.86 -0.71
N PHE A 327 48.70 -30.32 -1.36
CA PHE A 327 48.64 -31.33 -2.43
C PHE A 327 47.99 -32.63 -1.95
N ASP A 328 48.49 -33.17 -0.84
CA ASP A 328 48.04 -34.44 -0.27
C ASP A 328 46.59 -34.41 0.18
N THR A 329 46.22 -33.33 0.88
CA THR A 329 44.85 -33.12 1.37
C THR A 329 43.89 -33.00 0.19
N THR A 330 44.29 -32.28 -0.85
CA THR A 330 43.48 -32.12 -2.06
C THR A 330 43.31 -33.45 -2.80
N VAL A 331 44.36 -34.22 -3.02
CA VAL A 331 44.27 -35.54 -3.67
C VAL A 331 43.37 -36.49 -2.87
N THR A 332 43.57 -36.58 -1.56
CA THR A 332 42.77 -37.43 -0.67
C THR A 332 41.29 -37.07 -0.73
N ARG A 333 40.98 -35.77 -0.73
CA ARG A 333 39.62 -35.27 -0.86
C ARG A 333 38.97 -35.67 -2.19
N LEU A 334 39.69 -35.52 -3.31
CA LEU A 334 39.18 -35.93 -4.63
C LEU A 334 38.94 -37.45 -4.71
N GLN A 335 39.85 -38.26 -4.15
CA GLN A 335 39.69 -39.71 -4.08
C GLN A 335 38.46 -40.09 -3.25
N ASN A 336 38.29 -39.49 -2.07
CA ASN A 336 37.13 -39.71 -1.21
C ASN A 336 35.82 -39.32 -1.91
N ASN A 337 35.81 -38.23 -2.68
CA ASN A 337 34.64 -37.82 -3.47
C ASN A 337 34.22 -38.88 -4.49
N LEU A 338 35.19 -39.44 -5.23
CA LEU A 338 34.91 -40.48 -6.22
C LEU A 338 34.38 -41.77 -5.57
N VAL A 339 34.92 -42.16 -4.40
CA VAL A 339 34.44 -43.34 -3.65
C VAL A 339 33.05 -43.10 -3.04
N LYS A 340 32.77 -41.89 -2.55
CA LYS A 340 31.49 -41.50 -1.95
C LYS A 340 30.38 -41.22 -2.97
N ALA A 341 30.61 -41.39 -4.27
CA ALA A 341 29.61 -41.14 -5.33
C ALA A 341 28.41 -42.11 -5.32
N GLY A 342 28.14 -42.77 -4.20
CA GLY A 342 27.02 -43.66 -3.98
C GLY A 342 25.72 -42.90 -3.79
N TYR A 343 24.73 -43.22 -4.59
CA TYR A 343 23.31 -42.94 -4.37
C TYR A 343 22.65 -44.16 -3.71
N ILE A 344 21.83 -43.95 -2.69
CA ILE A 344 21.15 -45.05 -2.00
C ILE A 344 19.91 -45.45 -2.79
N ASN A 345 19.89 -46.69 -3.26
CA ASN A 345 18.78 -47.22 -4.03
C ASN A 345 17.50 -47.33 -3.15
N PRO A 346 16.41 -46.65 -3.55
CA PRO A 346 15.11 -46.66 -2.86
C PRO A 346 14.52 -48.03 -2.56
N SER A 347 14.85 -49.02 -3.38
CA SER A 347 14.16 -50.32 -3.41
C SER A 347 14.83 -51.36 -2.52
N ASN A 348 16.13 -51.21 -2.24
CA ASN A 348 16.92 -52.19 -1.51
C ASN A 348 17.91 -51.58 -0.49
N GLY A 349 18.03 -50.25 -0.44
CA GLY A 349 18.92 -49.54 0.49
C GLY A 349 20.40 -49.63 0.16
N ASN A 350 20.80 -50.23 -0.97
CA ASN A 350 22.19 -50.38 -1.35
C ASN A 350 22.74 -49.11 -2.04
N PRO A 351 24.01 -48.73 -1.78
CA PRO A 351 24.67 -47.66 -2.52
C PRO A 351 25.00 -48.10 -3.95
N GLU A 352 24.78 -47.21 -4.91
CA GLU A 352 25.01 -47.41 -6.34
C GLU A 352 25.69 -46.19 -6.96
N SER A 353 26.49 -46.37 -8.01
CA SER A 353 27.18 -45.23 -8.63
C SER A 353 27.34 -45.40 -10.14
N LEU A 354 27.01 -44.34 -10.89
CA LEU A 354 27.23 -44.29 -12.34
C LEU A 354 28.69 -44.09 -12.73
N ILE A 355 29.58 -43.82 -11.78
CA ILE A 355 31.01 -43.59 -12.03
C ILE A 355 31.93 -44.63 -11.35
N ALA A 356 31.35 -45.60 -10.64
CA ALA A 356 32.06 -46.74 -10.04
C ALA A 356 31.76 -48.07 -10.75
N GLY A 357 31.19 -48.04 -11.96
CA GLY A 357 30.89 -49.21 -12.78
C GLY A 357 29.82 -50.18 -12.22
N THR A 358 29.10 -49.83 -11.16
CA THR A 358 28.12 -50.72 -10.51
C THR A 358 26.83 -49.99 -10.10
N PRO A 359 25.65 -50.40 -10.62
CA PRO A 359 25.42 -51.45 -11.63
C PRO A 359 25.94 -51.06 -13.02
N ALA A 360 26.25 -52.05 -13.87
CA ALA A 360 26.72 -51.81 -15.24
C ALA A 360 25.68 -51.06 -16.10
N SER A 361 24.40 -51.37 -15.90
CA SER A 361 23.29 -50.65 -16.53
C SER A 361 22.02 -50.71 -15.68
N ILE A 362 21.10 -49.78 -15.94
CA ILE A 362 19.78 -49.66 -15.33
C ILE A 362 18.76 -49.56 -16.47
N ALA A 363 17.83 -50.51 -16.54
CA ALA A 363 16.77 -50.52 -17.55
C ALA A 363 15.43 -50.10 -16.93
N ILE A 364 14.75 -49.15 -17.56
CA ILE A 364 13.44 -48.64 -17.14
C ILE A 364 12.42 -48.93 -18.22
N ASN A 365 11.34 -49.63 -17.86
CA ASN A 365 10.24 -49.94 -18.77
C ASN A 365 9.21 -48.80 -18.77
N LEU A 366 9.21 -47.99 -19.82
CA LEU A 366 8.26 -46.89 -20.02
C LEU A 366 7.14 -47.33 -20.98
N PRO A 367 6.00 -46.61 -21.01
CA PRO A 367 4.90 -46.91 -21.94
C PRO A 367 5.32 -46.96 -23.42
N ALA A 368 6.28 -46.13 -23.84
CA ALA A 368 6.79 -46.08 -25.21
C ALA A 368 7.92 -47.08 -25.51
N GLY A 369 8.42 -47.80 -24.50
CA GLY A 369 9.53 -48.75 -24.64
C GLY A 369 10.51 -48.71 -23.47
N THR A 370 11.51 -49.58 -23.52
CA THR A 370 12.56 -49.66 -22.50
C THR A 370 13.69 -48.66 -22.79
N VAL A 371 14.09 -47.89 -21.78
CA VAL A 371 15.26 -47.01 -21.81
C VAL A 371 16.36 -47.58 -20.92
N THR A 372 17.61 -47.52 -21.37
CA THR A 372 18.76 -48.04 -20.62
C THR A 372 19.76 -46.94 -20.31
N PHE A 373 20.16 -46.85 -19.05
CA PHE A 373 21.23 -46.00 -18.54
C PHE A 373 22.45 -46.85 -18.24
N ASN A 374 23.63 -46.40 -18.63
CA ASN A 374 24.87 -47.13 -18.43
C ASN A 374 25.76 -46.41 -17.40
N SER A 375 26.58 -47.16 -16.68
CA SER A 375 27.65 -46.59 -15.85
C SER A 375 28.98 -46.55 -16.61
N THR A 376 29.89 -45.71 -16.13
CA THR A 376 31.30 -45.68 -16.52
C THR A 376 32.16 -46.01 -15.31
N ASP A 377 33.38 -46.49 -15.54
CA ASP A 377 34.38 -46.70 -14.50
C ASP A 377 35.43 -45.58 -14.56
N LEU A 378 35.59 -44.83 -13.46
CA LEU A 378 36.61 -43.80 -13.31
C LEU A 378 37.82 -44.25 -12.46
N SER A 379 38.06 -45.56 -12.35
CA SER A 379 39.24 -46.13 -11.69
C SER A 379 40.56 -45.59 -12.25
N SER A 380 40.62 -45.22 -13.54
CA SER A 380 41.78 -44.58 -14.13
C SER A 380 42.08 -43.18 -13.57
N VAL A 381 41.03 -42.41 -13.21
CA VAL A 381 41.16 -41.12 -12.53
C VAL A 381 41.74 -41.33 -11.13
N LEU A 382 41.23 -42.31 -10.36
CA LEU A 382 41.78 -42.65 -9.05
C LEU A 382 43.27 -43.03 -9.15
N ASN A 383 43.62 -43.87 -10.13
CA ASN A 383 44.99 -44.30 -10.35
C ASN A 383 45.89 -43.12 -10.73
N GLY A 384 45.43 -42.22 -11.60
CA GLY A 384 46.16 -41.00 -11.97
C GLY A 384 46.41 -40.08 -10.76
N LEU A 385 45.41 -39.89 -9.90
CA LEU A 385 45.56 -39.11 -8.66
C LEU A 385 46.55 -39.77 -7.68
N SER A 386 46.44 -41.08 -7.47
CA SER A 386 47.35 -41.84 -6.60
C SER A 386 48.80 -41.78 -7.11
N ASN A 387 49.01 -42.02 -8.41
CA ASN A 387 50.33 -41.99 -9.01
C ASN A 387 50.94 -40.59 -9.00
N ALA A 388 50.12 -39.54 -9.20
CA ALA A 388 50.56 -38.17 -9.07
C ALA A 388 51.04 -37.84 -7.65
N LYS A 389 50.29 -38.29 -6.63
CA LYS A 389 50.70 -38.16 -5.23
C LYS A 389 52.00 -38.91 -4.93
N SER A 390 52.11 -40.17 -5.33
CA SER A 390 53.33 -40.95 -5.11
C SER A 390 54.56 -40.29 -5.77
N ALA A 391 54.42 -39.75 -6.99
CA ALA A 391 55.49 -39.03 -7.68
C ALA A 391 55.82 -37.68 -7.00
N PHE A 392 54.83 -36.96 -6.48
CA PHE A 392 55.07 -35.74 -5.71
C PHE A 392 55.75 -36.02 -4.36
N ASP A 393 55.50 -37.20 -3.78
CA ASP A 393 56.06 -37.67 -2.50
C ASP A 393 57.51 -38.12 -2.54
N THR A 394 58.06 -38.42 -3.71
CA THR A 394 59.49 -38.76 -3.81
C THR A 394 60.40 -37.58 -3.46
N THR A 395 59.89 -36.35 -3.60
CA THR A 395 60.64 -35.13 -3.32
C THR A 395 60.39 -34.63 -1.90
N THR A 396 61.42 -34.66 -1.05
CA THR A 396 61.31 -34.32 0.39
C THR A 396 62.02 -33.04 0.80
N THR A 397 62.87 -32.48 -0.07
CA THR A 397 63.70 -31.29 0.25
C THR A 397 63.35 -30.12 -0.65
N PHE A 398 63.16 -28.93 -0.09
CA PHE A 398 62.88 -27.72 -0.87
C PHE A 398 64.00 -27.42 -1.89
N GLY A 399 63.67 -26.74 -2.99
CA GLY A 399 64.62 -26.37 -4.04
C GLY A 399 65.04 -27.52 -4.97
N THR A 400 64.54 -28.74 -4.75
CA THR A 400 64.73 -29.86 -5.66
C THR A 400 63.58 -29.94 -6.68
N ALA A 401 63.87 -30.45 -7.88
CA ALA A 401 62.84 -30.63 -8.90
C ALA A 401 61.82 -31.70 -8.46
N ILE A 402 60.53 -31.44 -8.71
CA ILE A 402 59.46 -32.44 -8.56
C ILE A 402 59.57 -33.46 -9.70
N ASP A 403 59.26 -34.73 -9.43
CA ASP A 403 59.15 -35.76 -10.47
C ASP A 403 58.13 -35.32 -11.57
N PRO A 404 58.55 -35.19 -12.84
CA PRO A 404 57.67 -34.81 -13.95
C PRO A 404 56.44 -35.72 -14.12
N ASN A 405 56.49 -36.96 -13.63
CA ASN A 405 55.36 -37.88 -13.63
C ASN A 405 54.18 -37.36 -12.80
N ALA A 406 54.42 -36.53 -11.77
CA ALA A 406 53.35 -35.92 -10.99
C ALA A 406 52.42 -35.10 -11.89
N ALA A 407 52.97 -34.22 -12.72
CA ALA A 407 52.19 -33.40 -13.64
C ALA A 407 51.54 -34.23 -14.76
N THR A 408 52.25 -35.22 -15.29
CA THR A 408 51.77 -36.11 -16.37
C THR A 408 50.57 -36.96 -15.91
N ASN A 409 50.63 -37.52 -14.71
CA ASN A 409 49.55 -38.30 -14.12
C ASN A 409 48.31 -37.44 -13.83
N LEU A 410 48.48 -36.19 -13.38
CA LEU A 410 47.37 -35.25 -13.22
C LEU A 410 46.71 -34.86 -14.55
N ALA A 411 47.49 -34.66 -15.61
CA ALA A 411 46.95 -34.36 -16.94
C ALA A 411 46.13 -35.55 -17.49
N THR A 412 46.57 -36.78 -17.22
CA THR A 412 45.83 -38.00 -17.56
C THR A 412 44.52 -38.07 -16.76
N ALA A 413 44.58 -37.89 -15.44
CA ALA A 413 43.39 -37.86 -14.58
C ALA A 413 42.37 -36.79 -15.02
N ARG A 414 42.84 -35.61 -15.46
CA ARG A 414 41.98 -34.55 -16.02
C ARG A 414 41.28 -35.01 -17.29
N THR A 415 42.01 -35.61 -18.22
CA THR A 415 41.46 -36.08 -19.50
C THR A 415 40.37 -37.11 -19.27
N ASP A 416 40.62 -38.09 -18.40
CA ASP A 416 39.65 -39.13 -18.06
C ASP A 416 38.43 -38.58 -17.31
N THR A 417 38.63 -37.58 -16.46
CA THR A 417 37.53 -36.85 -15.79
C THR A 417 36.62 -36.17 -16.82
N VAL A 418 37.20 -35.47 -17.81
CA VAL A 418 36.43 -34.78 -18.87
C VAL A 418 35.65 -35.79 -19.72
N ALA A 419 36.24 -36.96 -20.02
CA ALA A 419 35.54 -38.04 -20.69
C ALA A 419 34.36 -38.56 -19.85
N GLY A 420 34.54 -38.74 -18.54
CA GLY A 420 33.48 -39.09 -17.60
C GLY A 420 32.35 -38.05 -17.54
N GLN A 421 32.69 -36.77 -17.50
CA GLN A 421 31.71 -35.67 -17.55
C GLN A 421 30.90 -35.68 -18.84
N ALA A 422 31.55 -35.88 -20.00
CA ALA A 422 30.87 -35.99 -21.29
C ALA A 422 29.93 -37.21 -21.33
N PHE A 423 30.34 -38.35 -20.76
CA PHE A 423 29.49 -39.53 -20.64
C PHE A 423 28.24 -39.26 -19.77
N LEU A 424 28.40 -38.64 -18.60
CA LEU A 424 27.25 -38.29 -17.74
C LEU A 424 26.30 -37.30 -18.41
N ALA A 425 26.83 -36.36 -19.20
CA ALA A 425 26.00 -35.44 -19.99
C ALA A 425 25.14 -36.21 -21.03
N GLN A 426 25.70 -37.23 -21.68
CA GLN A 426 24.92 -38.12 -22.57
C GLN A 426 23.83 -38.86 -21.81
N GLN A 427 24.13 -39.43 -20.63
CA GLN A 427 23.12 -40.08 -19.78
C GLN A 427 22.03 -39.10 -19.33
N GLY A 428 22.37 -37.84 -19.03
CA GLY A 428 21.40 -36.77 -18.76
C GLY A 428 20.51 -36.44 -19.96
N GLY A 429 21.04 -36.50 -21.18
CA GLY A 429 20.27 -36.40 -22.42
C GLY A 429 19.29 -37.55 -22.60
N ILE A 430 19.70 -38.78 -22.31
CA ILE A 430 18.83 -39.97 -22.31
C ILE A 430 17.73 -39.82 -21.26
N TYR A 431 18.06 -39.32 -20.06
CA TYR A 431 17.08 -39.08 -19.00
C TYR A 431 16.01 -38.07 -19.44
N SER A 432 16.44 -36.97 -20.05
CA SER A 432 15.54 -35.95 -20.58
C SER A 432 14.63 -36.51 -21.68
N GLN A 433 15.15 -37.36 -22.58
CA GLN A 433 14.34 -38.06 -23.58
C GLN A 433 13.37 -39.06 -22.94
N ALA A 434 13.81 -39.84 -21.95
CA ALA A 434 12.96 -40.78 -21.23
C ALA A 434 11.73 -40.08 -20.65
N LEU A 435 11.93 -38.92 -20.00
CA LEU A 435 10.85 -38.07 -19.50
C LEU A 435 9.88 -37.59 -20.58
N THR A 436 10.32 -37.42 -21.84
CA THR A 436 9.47 -37.05 -22.98
C THR A 436 8.70 -38.22 -23.58
N THR A 437 9.13 -39.46 -23.33
CA THR A 437 8.50 -40.68 -23.88
C THR A 437 7.48 -41.34 -22.94
N ILE A 438 7.35 -40.87 -21.69
CA ILE A 438 6.33 -41.34 -20.75
C ILE A 438 4.91 -41.06 -21.30
N ASP A 439 4.76 -39.97 -22.05
CA ASP A 439 3.64 -39.69 -22.93
C ASP A 439 4.18 -38.98 -24.19
N PRO A 440 4.04 -39.56 -25.40
CA PRO A 440 4.55 -38.97 -26.63
C PRO A 440 3.93 -37.60 -26.98
N ASN A 441 2.87 -37.19 -26.26
CA ASN A 441 2.25 -35.89 -26.42
C ASN A 441 2.68 -34.87 -25.34
N ILE A 442 3.21 -35.30 -24.17
CA ILE A 442 3.56 -34.42 -23.05
C ILE A 442 4.72 -34.97 -22.17
N SER A 443 5.93 -34.46 -22.38
CA SER A 443 6.90 -34.07 -21.34
C SER A 443 6.67 -34.26 -19.84
N ALA A 444 7.46 -35.01 -19.05
CA ALA A 444 7.42 -34.86 -17.58
C ALA A 444 7.80 -33.44 -17.10
N SER A 445 8.71 -32.76 -17.81
CA SER A 445 8.95 -31.32 -17.58
C SER A 445 7.78 -30.46 -18.08
N GLN A 446 7.11 -30.86 -19.16
CA GLN A 446 5.90 -30.18 -19.65
C GLN A 446 4.70 -30.36 -18.72
N GLN A 447 4.66 -31.40 -17.89
CA GLN A 447 3.57 -31.64 -16.94
C GLN A 447 3.60 -30.67 -15.76
N SER A 448 4.75 -30.50 -15.11
CA SER A 448 4.89 -29.45 -14.09
C SER A 448 4.72 -28.06 -14.71
N LEU A 449 5.15 -27.86 -15.96
CA LEU A 449 4.90 -26.63 -16.71
C LEU A 449 3.42 -26.43 -17.09
N ILE A 450 2.64 -27.46 -17.38
CA ILE A 450 1.19 -27.34 -17.66
C ILE A 450 0.42 -27.00 -16.39
N PHE A 451 0.77 -27.62 -15.26
CA PHE A 451 0.18 -27.25 -13.97
C PHE A 451 0.61 -25.83 -13.57
N ARG A 452 1.90 -25.48 -13.71
CA ARG A 452 2.39 -24.11 -13.50
C ARG A 452 1.73 -23.11 -14.44
N ALA A 453 1.50 -23.48 -15.70
CA ALA A 453 0.79 -22.66 -16.68
C ALA A 453 -0.69 -22.50 -16.33
N ASP A 454 -1.35 -23.54 -15.81
CA ASP A 454 -2.73 -23.44 -15.32
C ASP A 454 -2.79 -22.45 -14.15
N PHE A 455 -1.87 -22.60 -13.20
CA PHE A 455 -1.77 -21.69 -12.06
C PHE A 455 -1.39 -20.26 -12.49
N SER A 456 -0.46 -20.10 -13.43
CA SER A 456 -0.05 -18.81 -14.00
C SER A 456 -1.17 -18.12 -14.75
N THR A 457 -1.95 -18.85 -15.55
CA THR A 457 -3.09 -18.27 -16.28
C THR A 457 -4.19 -17.85 -15.32
N GLN A 458 -4.47 -18.65 -14.29
CA GLN A 458 -5.43 -18.29 -13.24
C GLN A 458 -4.97 -17.08 -12.40
N ASP A 459 -3.70 -17.06 -11.97
CA ASP A 459 -3.08 -15.90 -11.29
C ASP A 459 -3.18 -14.64 -12.13
N ALA A 460 -2.82 -14.74 -13.42
CA ALA A 460 -2.89 -13.64 -14.37
C ALA A 460 -4.31 -13.11 -14.52
N LEU A 461 -5.33 -13.98 -14.64
CA LEU A 461 -6.74 -13.57 -14.71
C LEU A 461 -7.18 -12.81 -13.45
N GLN A 462 -6.79 -13.28 -12.27
CA GLN A 462 -7.11 -12.63 -11.00
C GLN A 462 -6.44 -11.26 -10.88
N ARG A 463 -5.14 -11.18 -11.21
CA ARG A 463 -4.39 -9.92 -11.19
C ARG A 463 -4.94 -8.94 -12.22
N ILE A 464 -5.34 -9.41 -13.41
CA ILE A 464 -6.02 -8.58 -14.41
C ILE A 464 -7.36 -8.05 -13.88
N ALA A 465 -8.14 -8.86 -13.17
CA ALA A 465 -9.38 -8.39 -12.54
C ALA A 465 -9.10 -7.28 -11.50
N LYS A 466 -8.08 -7.47 -10.65
CA LYS A 466 -7.62 -6.46 -9.68
C LYS A 466 -7.12 -5.18 -10.37
N ILE A 467 -6.34 -5.30 -11.44
CA ILE A 467 -5.87 -4.18 -12.26
C ILE A 467 -7.05 -3.45 -12.90
N SER A 468 -8.03 -4.17 -13.45
CA SER A 468 -9.23 -3.59 -14.04
C SER A 468 -10.01 -2.76 -13.01
N SER A 469 -10.17 -3.28 -11.79
CA SER A 469 -10.81 -2.53 -10.70
C SER A 469 -10.03 -1.26 -10.36
N LYS A 470 -8.69 -1.34 -10.24
CA LYS A 470 -7.86 -0.16 -9.93
C LYS A 470 -7.82 0.85 -11.06
N LEU A 471 -7.89 0.43 -12.32
CA LEU A 471 -8.02 1.32 -13.48
C LEU A 471 -9.36 2.06 -13.48
N ILE A 472 -10.45 1.40 -13.08
CA ILE A 472 -11.76 2.06 -12.89
C ILE A 472 -11.67 3.12 -11.79
N THR A 473 -11.04 2.80 -10.65
CA THR A 473 -10.83 3.78 -9.58
C THR A 473 -9.95 4.95 -10.05
N LEU A 474 -8.85 4.65 -10.76
CA LEU A 474 -7.95 5.65 -11.31
C LEU A 474 -8.69 6.58 -12.27
N GLN A 475 -9.51 6.04 -13.18
CA GLN A 475 -10.34 6.82 -14.09
C GLN A 475 -11.26 7.78 -13.33
N ALA A 476 -11.98 7.29 -12.30
CA ALA A 476 -12.86 8.12 -11.50
C ALA A 476 -12.09 9.23 -10.73
N THR A 477 -10.89 8.94 -10.24
CA THR A 477 -10.01 9.95 -9.60
C THR A 477 -9.57 11.03 -10.59
N LEU A 478 -9.24 10.66 -11.83
CA LEU A 478 -8.92 11.61 -12.90
C LEU A 478 -10.13 12.47 -13.28
N GLU A 479 -11.32 11.87 -13.41
CA GLU A 479 -12.56 12.60 -13.69
C GLU A 479 -12.89 13.63 -12.60
N THR A 480 -12.59 13.30 -11.34
CA THR A 480 -12.75 14.23 -10.21
C THR A 480 -11.78 15.41 -10.32
N ALA A 481 -10.58 15.20 -10.85
CA ALA A 481 -9.56 16.25 -11.01
C ALA A 481 -9.86 17.24 -12.14
N ILE A 482 -10.87 16.98 -12.98
CA ILE A 482 -11.33 17.90 -14.04
C ILE A 482 -11.97 19.16 -13.42
N ASP A 483 -12.51 19.07 -12.21
CA ASP A 483 -13.04 20.22 -11.48
C ASP A 483 -11.89 21.19 -11.09
N PRO A 484 -11.93 22.46 -11.52
CA PRO A 484 -10.91 23.46 -11.16
C PRO A 484 -10.82 23.75 -9.66
N THR A 485 -11.83 23.37 -8.89
CA THR A 485 -11.92 23.60 -7.44
C THR A 485 -11.48 22.38 -6.60
N ALA A 486 -11.14 21.26 -7.25
CA ALA A 486 -10.72 20.04 -6.57
C ALA A 486 -9.34 20.15 -5.91
N ASN A 487 -9.12 19.36 -4.85
CA ASN A 487 -7.82 19.29 -4.16
C ASN A 487 -6.82 18.46 -4.97
N HIS A 488 -6.17 19.09 -5.96
CA HIS A 488 -5.25 18.42 -6.87
C HIS A 488 -4.02 17.80 -6.18
N ALA A 489 -3.58 18.33 -5.03
CA ALA A 489 -2.46 17.75 -4.28
C ALA A 489 -2.80 16.35 -3.74
N GLN A 490 -3.98 16.21 -3.12
CA GLN A 490 -4.46 14.94 -2.58
C GLN A 490 -4.75 13.92 -3.70
N LEU A 491 -5.40 14.38 -4.78
CA LEU A 491 -5.71 13.53 -5.94
C LEU A 491 -4.43 13.03 -6.61
N ASN A 492 -3.39 13.86 -6.69
CA ASN A 492 -2.09 13.44 -7.20
C ASN A 492 -1.48 12.31 -6.37
N THR A 493 -1.51 12.39 -5.03
CA THR A 493 -1.05 11.28 -4.16
C THR A 493 -1.84 9.99 -4.40
N GLN A 494 -3.17 10.07 -4.52
CA GLN A 494 -4.02 8.90 -4.79
C GLN A 494 -3.71 8.25 -6.14
N VAL A 495 -3.49 9.07 -7.17
CA VAL A 495 -3.12 8.61 -8.51
C VAL A 495 -1.77 7.91 -8.50
N GLN A 496 -0.76 8.48 -7.83
CA GLN A 496 0.55 7.85 -7.72
C GLN A 496 0.48 6.51 -6.96
N GLN A 497 -0.33 6.44 -5.89
CA GLN A 497 -0.55 5.18 -5.18
C GLN A 497 -1.24 4.13 -6.07
N LEU A 498 -2.31 4.51 -6.79
CA LEU A 498 -3.00 3.59 -7.70
C LEU A 498 -2.10 3.10 -8.83
N LYS A 499 -1.24 3.97 -9.38
CA LYS A 499 -0.22 3.59 -10.35
C LYS A 499 0.77 2.58 -9.75
N ALA A 500 1.31 2.86 -8.56
CA ALA A 500 2.24 1.96 -7.87
C ALA A 500 1.60 0.61 -7.54
N ASP A 501 0.33 0.59 -7.12
CA ASP A 501 -0.42 -0.62 -6.86
C ASP A 501 -0.63 -1.45 -8.14
N ILE A 502 -0.98 -0.81 -9.24
CA ILE A 502 -1.14 -1.48 -10.55
C ILE A 502 0.22 -2.03 -11.00
N GLU A 503 1.31 -1.27 -10.88
CA GLU A 503 2.65 -1.75 -11.20
C GLU A 503 3.06 -2.95 -10.33
N THR A 504 2.77 -2.91 -9.03
CA THR A 504 3.03 -4.02 -8.11
C THR A 504 2.24 -5.26 -8.52
N LEU A 505 0.96 -5.08 -8.88
CA LEU A 505 0.14 -6.17 -9.40
C LEU A 505 0.66 -6.69 -10.73
N ILE A 506 1.33 -5.90 -11.57
CA ILE A 506 1.92 -6.37 -12.83
C ILE A 506 3.27 -7.06 -12.60
N LYS A 507 4.08 -6.60 -11.64
CA LYS A 507 5.43 -7.12 -11.35
C LYS A 507 5.43 -8.37 -10.47
N GLY A 508 4.46 -8.52 -9.57
CA GLY A 508 4.41 -9.66 -8.66
C GLY A 508 4.24 -11.00 -9.38
N ASN A 509 4.79 -12.08 -8.83
CA ASN A 509 4.45 -13.44 -9.22
C ASN A 509 3.68 -14.11 -8.06
N GLY A 510 2.56 -14.79 -8.34
CA GLY A 510 1.97 -15.69 -7.36
C GLY A 510 2.98 -16.80 -7.10
N GLY A 511 3.46 -16.97 -5.86
CA GLY A 511 4.58 -17.87 -5.54
C GLY A 511 4.52 -19.21 -6.28
N GLY A 512 5.56 -19.53 -7.06
CA GLY A 512 5.68 -20.75 -7.86
C GLY A 512 5.15 -20.68 -9.30
N THR A 513 4.58 -19.55 -9.73
CA THR A 513 4.00 -19.34 -11.07
C THR A 513 4.80 -18.34 -11.91
N ASP A 514 4.79 -18.50 -13.24
CA ASP A 514 5.37 -17.53 -14.18
C ASP A 514 4.45 -16.32 -14.36
N ASN A 515 5.05 -15.12 -14.43
CA ASN A 515 4.31 -13.87 -14.48
C ASN A 515 3.86 -13.53 -15.92
N LEU A 516 2.66 -13.96 -16.32
CA LEU A 516 2.12 -13.72 -17.66
C LEU A 516 1.74 -12.25 -17.94
N LEU A 517 1.93 -11.33 -16.99
CA LEU A 517 1.64 -9.91 -17.16
C LEU A 517 2.88 -9.07 -17.51
N THR A 518 4.03 -9.70 -17.72
CA THR A 518 5.27 -9.05 -18.20
C THR A 518 5.73 -9.61 -19.55
N ALA A 519 6.57 -8.86 -20.28
CA ALA A 519 7.12 -9.28 -21.57
C ALA A 519 7.92 -10.60 -21.50
N ASP A 520 8.60 -10.81 -20.37
CA ASP A 520 9.41 -12.01 -20.09
C ASP A 520 8.60 -13.19 -19.57
N GLY A 521 7.30 -12.99 -19.33
CA GLY A 521 6.40 -14.07 -18.94
C GLY A 521 6.00 -14.90 -20.13
N GLY A 522 5.86 -16.21 -19.97
CA GLY A 522 5.26 -17.03 -21.00
C GLY A 522 5.81 -18.44 -21.03
N TYR A 523 5.09 -19.28 -21.77
CA TYR A 523 5.45 -20.66 -22.07
C TYR A 523 5.65 -20.75 -23.58
N GLY A 524 6.83 -21.20 -24.02
CA GLY A 524 7.23 -21.22 -25.43
C GLY A 524 7.51 -22.63 -25.97
N SER A 525 7.62 -22.76 -27.29
CA SER A 525 7.92 -24.03 -27.98
C SER A 525 9.33 -24.58 -27.67
N GLU A 526 10.25 -23.73 -27.21
CA GLU A 526 11.60 -24.13 -26.78
C GLU A 526 11.59 -24.92 -25.46
N GLU A 527 10.52 -24.83 -24.67
CA GLU A 527 10.29 -25.64 -23.45
C GLU A 527 9.53 -26.95 -23.76
N GLY A 528 9.37 -27.26 -25.04
CA GLY A 528 8.79 -28.49 -25.57
C GLY A 528 7.26 -28.57 -25.51
N ILE A 529 6.57 -27.59 -24.92
CA ILE A 529 5.11 -27.59 -24.88
C ILE A 529 4.57 -27.18 -26.27
N PRO A 530 3.55 -27.85 -26.84
CA PRO A 530 2.77 -27.32 -27.95
C PRO A 530 1.81 -26.21 -27.47
N LEU A 531 2.34 -25.25 -26.71
CA LEU A 531 1.64 -24.07 -26.18
C LEU A 531 2.56 -22.87 -26.30
N SER A 532 2.07 -21.81 -26.95
CA SER A 532 2.71 -20.49 -26.93
C SER A 532 1.81 -19.55 -26.11
N ILE A 533 2.04 -19.50 -24.80
CA ILE A 533 1.43 -18.48 -23.94
C ILE A 533 2.42 -17.34 -23.87
N ARG A 534 2.18 -16.25 -24.60
CA ARG A 534 3.04 -15.07 -24.53
C ARG A 534 2.55 -14.13 -23.44
N GLY A 535 3.44 -13.79 -22.52
CA GLY A 535 3.22 -12.76 -21.54
C GLY A 535 2.86 -11.44 -22.21
N ALA A 536 2.05 -10.66 -21.50
CA ALA A 536 1.67 -9.36 -21.97
C ALA A 536 2.68 -8.34 -21.45
N ASP A 537 3.25 -7.50 -22.31
CA ASP A 537 4.03 -6.35 -21.82
C ASP A 537 3.09 -5.24 -21.29
N LEU A 538 2.30 -5.56 -20.27
CA LEU A 538 1.36 -4.64 -19.64
C LEU A 538 2.11 -3.54 -18.90
N LEU A 539 3.30 -3.84 -18.37
CA LEU A 539 4.10 -2.89 -17.61
C LEU A 539 4.63 -1.76 -18.49
N THR A 540 5.25 -2.08 -19.62
CA THR A 540 5.75 -1.07 -20.56
C THR A 540 4.58 -0.30 -21.15
N GLN A 541 3.48 -0.97 -21.52
CA GLN A 541 2.31 -0.28 -22.07
C GLN A 541 1.63 0.66 -21.06
N LEU A 542 1.56 0.30 -19.79
CA LEU A 542 1.05 1.16 -18.74
C LEU A 542 1.98 2.35 -18.49
N ARG A 543 3.28 2.09 -18.36
CA ARG A 543 4.29 3.12 -18.06
C ARG A 543 4.43 4.12 -19.20
N ASP A 544 4.54 3.65 -20.44
CA ASP A 544 4.73 4.49 -21.62
C ASP A 544 3.52 5.38 -21.90
N ARG A 545 2.30 4.88 -21.65
CA ARG A 545 1.07 5.62 -21.88
C ARG A 545 0.73 6.57 -20.73
N LEU A 546 1.11 6.27 -19.49
CA LEU A 546 0.81 7.12 -18.32
C LEU A 546 1.94 8.07 -17.88
N LYS A 547 3.10 8.05 -18.57
CA LYS A 547 4.27 8.89 -18.24
C LYS A 547 3.98 10.39 -18.23
N ASP A 548 3.04 10.85 -19.06
CA ASP A 548 2.71 12.28 -19.22
C ASP A 548 1.69 12.79 -18.19
N VAL A 549 1.13 11.91 -17.34
CA VAL A 549 0.08 12.25 -16.34
C VAL A 549 0.68 12.75 -15.01
N ASN A 550 1.97 13.08 -14.95
CA ASN A 550 2.67 13.38 -13.69
C ASN A 550 2.39 14.79 -13.11
N ALA A 551 1.72 15.67 -13.85
CA ALA A 551 1.26 16.99 -13.36
C ALA A 551 -0.25 17.16 -13.61
N PHE A 552 -1.05 17.25 -12.56
CA PHE A 552 -2.50 17.42 -12.67
C PHE A 552 -2.88 18.84 -13.12
N THR A 553 -3.41 18.92 -14.34
CA THR A 553 -4.18 20.06 -14.85
C THR A 553 -5.50 19.51 -15.40
N VAL A 554 -6.52 20.36 -15.58
CA VAL A 554 -7.82 19.95 -16.17
C VAL A 554 -7.62 19.24 -17.52
N ALA A 555 -6.68 19.72 -18.34
CA ALA A 555 -6.32 19.11 -19.62
C ALA A 555 -5.68 17.73 -19.45
N ASN A 556 -4.73 17.58 -18.54
CA ASN A 556 -4.03 16.31 -18.31
C ASN A 556 -4.93 15.25 -17.65
N ALA A 557 -5.84 15.66 -16.78
CA ALA A 557 -6.85 14.79 -16.16
C ALA A 557 -7.83 14.22 -17.20
N THR A 558 -8.27 15.07 -18.14
CA THR A 558 -9.14 14.66 -19.25
C THR A 558 -8.42 13.65 -20.15
N SER A 559 -7.21 13.97 -20.62
CA SER A 559 -6.41 13.07 -21.46
C SER A 559 -6.10 11.74 -20.78
N GLY A 560 -5.81 11.77 -19.47
CA GLY A 560 -5.57 10.55 -18.70
C GLY A 560 -6.83 9.66 -18.56
N SER A 561 -8.00 10.25 -18.32
CA SER A 561 -9.26 9.49 -18.25
C SER A 561 -9.65 8.88 -19.60
N ASP A 562 -9.48 9.65 -20.68
CA ASP A 562 -9.70 9.20 -22.05
C ASP A 562 -8.77 8.03 -22.42
N LEU A 563 -7.48 8.12 -22.07
CA LEU A 563 -6.51 7.05 -22.28
C LEU A 563 -6.91 5.76 -21.56
N ILE A 564 -7.38 5.86 -20.31
CA ILE A 564 -7.81 4.68 -19.55
C ILE A 564 -9.05 4.03 -20.19
N SER A 565 -10.05 4.84 -20.53
CA SER A 565 -11.34 4.35 -21.03
C SER A 565 -11.28 3.85 -22.47
N LYS A 566 -10.50 4.50 -23.35
CA LYS A 566 -10.44 4.20 -24.80
C LYS A 566 -9.32 3.23 -25.17
N GLU A 567 -8.26 3.13 -24.37
CA GLU A 567 -7.10 2.30 -24.73
C GLU A 567 -6.79 1.23 -23.69
N LEU A 568 -6.48 1.61 -22.44
CA LEU A 568 -5.98 0.66 -21.43
C LEU A 568 -7.02 -0.38 -21.03
N ARG A 569 -8.27 0.03 -20.76
CA ARG A 569 -9.35 -0.90 -20.39
C ARG A 569 -9.74 -1.84 -21.55
N PRO A 570 -9.93 -1.36 -22.80
CA PRO A 570 -10.15 -2.25 -23.94
C PRO A 570 -8.99 -3.22 -24.20
N TYR A 571 -7.74 -2.76 -24.09
CA TYR A 571 -6.57 -3.62 -24.22
C TYR A 571 -6.53 -4.70 -23.13
N LEU A 572 -6.78 -4.32 -21.87
CA LEU A 572 -6.85 -5.26 -20.75
C LEU A 572 -7.99 -6.28 -20.93
N ALA A 573 -9.15 -5.89 -21.45
CA ALA A 573 -10.25 -6.79 -21.76
C ALA A 573 -9.89 -7.78 -22.88
N SER A 574 -9.22 -7.31 -23.93
CA SER A 574 -8.67 -8.18 -24.99
C SER A 574 -7.68 -9.20 -24.41
N ARG A 575 -6.74 -8.75 -23.55
CA ARG A 575 -5.81 -9.64 -22.85
C ARG A 575 -6.50 -10.63 -21.92
N THR A 576 -7.56 -10.20 -21.23
CA THR A 576 -8.38 -11.08 -20.40
C THR A 576 -8.95 -12.24 -21.22
N ASN A 577 -9.45 -11.95 -22.43
CA ASN A 577 -10.02 -12.97 -23.31
C ASN A 577 -8.96 -13.93 -23.85
N ILE A 578 -7.77 -13.42 -24.19
CA ILE A 578 -6.63 -14.26 -24.60
C ILE A 578 -6.24 -15.20 -23.47
N ILE A 579 -6.01 -14.67 -22.26
CA ILE A 579 -5.61 -15.50 -21.11
C ILE A 579 -6.74 -16.45 -20.69
N LYS A 580 -8.03 -16.11 -20.87
CA LYS A 580 -9.13 -17.06 -20.67
C LYS A 580 -9.10 -18.21 -21.67
N ALA A 581 -8.80 -17.92 -22.94
CA ALA A 581 -8.65 -18.95 -23.97
C ALA A 581 -7.43 -19.83 -23.69
N ASP A 582 -6.29 -19.22 -23.32
CA ASP A 582 -5.09 -19.93 -22.90
C ASP A 582 -5.37 -20.77 -21.66
N SER A 583 -6.07 -20.23 -20.66
CA SER A 583 -6.47 -20.95 -19.44
C SER A 583 -7.40 -22.13 -19.77
N ALA A 584 -8.40 -21.96 -20.63
CA ALA A 584 -9.26 -23.05 -21.05
C ALA A 584 -8.50 -24.14 -21.82
N TYR A 585 -7.56 -23.75 -22.68
CA TYR A 585 -6.71 -24.68 -23.40
C TYR A 585 -5.75 -25.40 -22.44
N VAL A 586 -5.09 -24.68 -21.53
CA VAL A 586 -4.21 -25.26 -20.51
C VAL A 586 -4.99 -26.15 -19.56
N GLN A 587 -6.22 -25.81 -19.17
CA GLN A 587 -7.09 -26.66 -18.37
C GLN A 587 -7.49 -27.93 -19.12
N SER A 588 -7.72 -27.84 -20.44
CA SER A 588 -7.96 -29.02 -21.28
C SER A 588 -6.70 -29.89 -21.42
N ALA A 589 -5.52 -29.28 -21.58
CA ALA A 589 -4.23 -29.95 -21.62
C ALA A 589 -3.87 -30.58 -20.25
N ALA A 590 -4.20 -29.89 -19.16
CA ALA A 590 -4.09 -30.36 -17.79
C ALA A 590 -5.10 -31.48 -17.51
N ALA A 591 -6.29 -31.45 -18.11
CA ALA A 591 -7.27 -32.53 -18.02
C ALA A 591 -6.82 -33.78 -18.78
N SER A 592 -6.01 -33.62 -19.85
CA SER A 592 -5.31 -34.72 -20.51
C SER A 592 -3.95 -35.06 -19.89
N ALA A 593 -3.49 -34.32 -18.87
CA ALA A 593 -2.15 -34.50 -18.30
C ALA A 593 -2.00 -35.89 -17.68
N PRO A 594 -0.89 -36.59 -17.96
CA PRO A 594 -0.84 -38.00 -17.68
C PRO A 594 -0.56 -38.36 -16.22
N PHE A 595 0.14 -37.57 -15.41
CA PHE A 595 0.55 -37.99 -14.05
C PHE A 595 -0.53 -37.88 -12.99
N VAL A 596 -0.81 -39.00 -12.32
CA VAL A 596 -1.90 -39.15 -11.33
C VAL A 596 -1.46 -39.92 -10.07
N ILE A 597 -0.17 -40.21 -9.95
CA ILE A 597 0.37 -40.86 -8.75
C ILE A 597 0.12 -40.05 -7.48
N THR A 598 0.21 -40.73 -6.34
CA THR A 598 0.04 -40.15 -5.01
C THR A 598 1.37 -40.24 -4.23
N PRO A 599 2.33 -39.34 -4.47
CA PRO A 599 3.55 -39.30 -3.68
C PRO A 599 3.25 -38.94 -2.23
N ASP A 600 4.16 -39.30 -1.33
CA ASP A 600 4.15 -38.82 0.04
C ASP A 600 4.69 -37.38 0.10
N THR A 601 3.86 -36.44 -0.36
CA THR A 601 4.18 -35.00 -0.45
C THR A 601 4.75 -34.45 0.85
N ALA A 602 4.25 -34.92 2.01
CA ALA A 602 4.71 -34.46 3.31
C ALA A 602 6.18 -34.84 3.55
N GLN A 603 6.55 -36.09 3.26
CA GLN A 603 7.91 -36.59 3.42
C GLN A 603 8.89 -35.93 2.43
N LEU A 604 8.50 -35.76 1.17
CA LEU A 604 9.31 -35.04 0.19
C LEU A 604 9.56 -33.59 0.63
N ARG A 605 8.53 -32.90 1.11
CA ARG A 605 8.65 -31.51 1.58
C ARG A 605 9.50 -31.42 2.84
N LEU A 606 9.30 -32.32 3.82
CA LEU A 606 10.12 -32.42 5.02
C LEU A 606 11.61 -32.58 4.64
N GLY A 607 11.94 -33.50 3.75
CA GLY A 607 13.33 -33.71 3.32
C GLY A 607 13.97 -32.47 2.71
N THR A 608 13.25 -31.78 1.82
CA THR A 608 13.76 -30.54 1.23
C THR A 608 13.91 -29.39 2.21
N GLN A 609 13.02 -29.26 3.21
CA GLN A 609 13.13 -28.23 4.24
C GLN A 609 14.22 -28.53 5.26
N SER A 610 14.35 -29.78 5.70
CA SER A 610 15.44 -30.26 6.57
C SER A 610 16.81 -30.04 5.92
N ALA A 611 16.91 -30.25 4.60
CA ALA A 611 18.14 -29.96 3.85
C ALA A 611 18.44 -28.47 3.75
N ALA A 612 17.44 -27.63 3.44
CA ALA A 612 17.62 -26.19 3.37
C ALA A 612 18.07 -25.59 4.72
N ASP A 613 17.44 -26.02 5.82
CA ASP A 613 17.84 -25.67 7.20
C ASP A 613 19.28 -26.10 7.48
N SER A 614 19.61 -27.37 7.21
CA SER A 614 20.94 -27.91 7.46
C SER A 614 22.02 -27.21 6.64
N LEU A 615 21.78 -26.87 5.38
CA LEU A 615 22.72 -26.13 4.53
C LEU A 615 22.91 -24.67 4.98
N SER A 616 21.85 -24.04 5.46
CA SER A 616 21.92 -22.70 6.09
C SER A 616 22.80 -22.76 7.35
N ARG A 617 22.53 -23.70 8.26
CA ARG A 617 23.32 -23.92 9.47
C ARG A 617 24.77 -24.29 9.16
N ALA A 618 25.03 -25.13 8.17
CA ALA A 618 26.38 -25.46 7.70
C ALA A 618 27.13 -24.22 7.16
N THR A 619 26.42 -23.28 6.54
CA THR A 619 27.01 -22.00 6.11
C THR A 619 27.39 -21.13 7.31
N THR A 620 26.54 -21.09 8.33
CA THR A 620 26.86 -20.45 9.63
C THR A 620 28.09 -21.10 10.28
N VAL A 621 28.16 -22.44 10.33
CA VAL A 621 29.32 -23.18 10.84
C VAL A 621 30.59 -22.80 10.08
N GLY A 622 30.55 -22.70 8.75
CA GLY A 622 31.70 -22.27 7.95
C GLY A 622 32.15 -20.85 8.27
N SER A 623 31.22 -19.92 8.47
CA SER A 623 31.53 -18.55 8.91
C SER A 623 32.20 -18.54 10.30
N LEU A 624 31.68 -19.31 11.25
CA LEU A 624 32.21 -19.39 12.61
C LEU A 624 33.60 -20.06 12.65
N LEU A 625 33.82 -21.13 11.88
CA LEU A 625 35.15 -21.73 11.70
C LEU A 625 36.14 -20.72 11.11
N GLY A 626 35.68 -19.88 10.17
CA GLY A 626 36.48 -18.77 9.64
C GLY A 626 36.89 -17.76 10.71
N GLN A 627 35.97 -17.37 11.59
CA GLN A 627 36.24 -16.48 12.72
C GLN A 627 37.22 -17.12 13.71
N LEU A 628 37.02 -18.39 14.07
CA LEU A 628 37.91 -19.13 14.96
C LEU A 628 39.33 -19.23 14.39
N ARG A 629 39.45 -19.46 13.08
CA ARG A 629 40.75 -19.45 12.38
C ARG A 629 41.40 -18.07 12.42
N SER A 630 40.65 -16.99 12.21
CA SER A 630 41.17 -15.62 12.30
C SER A 630 41.65 -15.27 13.71
N LEU A 631 40.94 -15.74 14.74
CA LEU A 631 41.37 -15.61 16.13
C LEU A 631 42.69 -16.35 16.38
N ALA A 632 42.77 -17.62 15.97
CA ALA A 632 43.99 -18.41 16.06
C ALA A 632 45.16 -17.76 15.29
N GLN A 633 44.93 -17.23 14.08
CA GLN A 633 45.94 -16.53 13.30
C GLN A 633 46.45 -15.27 14.01
N SER A 634 45.56 -14.54 14.68
CA SER A 634 45.91 -13.33 15.44
C SER A 634 46.76 -13.69 16.66
N ALA A 635 46.39 -14.74 17.39
CA ALA A 635 47.17 -15.29 18.50
C ALA A 635 48.56 -15.79 18.04
N PHE A 636 48.61 -16.48 16.89
CA PHE A 636 49.86 -16.95 16.27
C PHE A 636 50.80 -15.78 15.97
N ASN A 637 50.30 -14.74 15.28
CA ASN A 637 51.09 -13.58 14.89
C ASN A 637 51.56 -12.75 16.08
N ALA A 638 50.75 -12.66 17.14
CA ALA A 638 51.08 -11.93 18.35
C ALA A 638 52.04 -12.72 19.28
N GLY A 639 52.14 -14.04 19.12
CA GLY A 639 52.82 -14.92 20.08
C GLY A 639 52.16 -14.91 21.47
N ASP A 640 50.89 -14.49 21.55
CA ASP A 640 50.17 -14.26 22.81
C ASP A 640 49.22 -15.42 23.11
N GLY A 641 49.35 -16.03 24.29
CA GLY A 641 48.49 -17.08 24.83
C GLY A 641 47.58 -16.56 25.93
N SER A 642 46.85 -15.47 25.67
CA SER A 642 46.00 -14.86 26.70
C SER A 642 44.79 -15.73 27.04
N ALA A 643 44.36 -15.66 28.30
CA ALA A 643 43.12 -16.30 28.74
C ALA A 643 41.90 -15.79 27.95
N GLN A 644 41.93 -14.54 27.46
CA GLN A 644 40.84 -13.97 26.66
C GLN A 644 40.71 -14.66 25.30
N ASN A 645 41.82 -14.96 24.62
CA ASN A 645 41.79 -15.70 23.35
C ASN A 645 41.15 -17.08 23.52
N SER A 646 41.37 -17.74 24.67
CA SER A 646 40.76 -19.03 24.98
C SER A 646 39.26 -18.88 25.26
N VAL A 647 38.84 -17.87 26.04
CA VAL A 647 37.42 -17.55 26.26
C VAL A 647 36.67 -17.25 24.95
N ASP A 648 37.28 -16.45 24.08
CA ASP A 648 36.69 -16.11 22.78
C ASP A 648 36.60 -17.35 21.86
N ALA A 649 37.60 -18.24 21.91
CA ALA A 649 37.59 -19.50 21.18
C ALA A 649 36.48 -20.43 21.69
N ASP A 650 36.33 -20.59 23.01
CA ASP A 650 35.27 -21.40 23.64
C ASP A 650 33.87 -20.91 23.23
N ALA A 651 33.66 -19.59 23.21
CA ALA A 651 32.39 -19.00 22.78
C ALA A 651 32.07 -19.29 21.30
N LEU A 652 33.08 -19.26 20.43
CA LEU A 652 32.94 -19.63 19.02
C LEU A 652 32.67 -21.13 18.86
N ILE A 653 33.38 -21.99 19.61
CA ILE A 653 33.20 -23.45 19.60
C ILE A 653 31.78 -23.81 20.08
N GLN A 654 31.27 -23.15 21.12
CA GLN A 654 29.90 -23.34 21.57
C GLN A 654 28.89 -22.93 20.49
N SER A 655 29.11 -21.77 19.85
CA SER A 655 28.25 -21.30 18.75
C SER A 655 28.25 -22.26 17.55
N ILE A 656 29.40 -22.86 17.22
CA ILE A 656 29.51 -23.90 16.19
C ILE A 656 28.71 -25.14 16.61
N THR A 657 28.87 -25.57 17.85
CA THR A 657 28.18 -26.73 18.42
C THR A 657 26.67 -26.56 18.42
N ASP A 658 26.18 -25.37 18.79
CA ASP A 658 24.75 -25.06 18.79
C ASP A 658 24.18 -25.05 17.38
N ALA A 659 24.90 -24.47 16.40
CA ALA A 659 24.50 -24.46 15.00
C ALA A 659 24.41 -25.89 14.41
N ILE A 660 25.32 -26.79 14.78
CA ILE A 660 25.30 -28.19 14.36
C ILE A 660 24.12 -28.94 14.99
N ASN A 661 23.85 -28.74 16.28
CA ASN A 661 22.92 -29.58 17.04
C ASN A 661 21.47 -29.10 17.08
N THR A 662 21.19 -27.85 16.70
CA THR A 662 19.86 -27.24 16.86
C THR A 662 19.14 -27.08 15.51
N PRO A 663 18.37 -28.09 15.04
CA PRO A 663 17.55 -27.94 13.84
C PRO A 663 16.37 -27.00 14.06
N GLY A 664 15.81 -26.47 12.97
CA GLY A 664 14.52 -25.81 12.98
C GLY A 664 13.40 -26.72 13.53
N SER A 665 12.36 -26.10 14.09
CA SER A 665 11.25 -26.85 14.71
C SER A 665 10.54 -27.76 13.69
N GLY A 666 10.43 -29.05 14.03
CA GLY A 666 9.79 -30.06 13.17
C GLY A 666 10.64 -30.53 11.99
N LEU A 667 11.91 -30.15 11.91
CA LEU A 667 12.84 -30.56 10.85
C LEU A 667 13.85 -31.60 11.35
N ASP A 668 14.33 -32.44 10.43
CA ASP A 668 15.38 -33.40 10.71
C ASP A 668 16.75 -32.72 10.74
N ASN A 669 17.58 -33.10 11.72
CA ASN A 669 18.96 -32.62 11.74
C ASN A 669 19.84 -33.48 10.82
N LEU A 670 20.17 -32.96 9.64
CA LEU A 670 21.02 -33.66 8.66
C LEU A 670 22.52 -33.40 8.87
N LEU A 671 22.88 -32.52 9.81
CA LEU A 671 24.28 -32.25 10.16
C LEU A 671 24.84 -33.26 11.16
N VAL A 672 24.00 -34.05 11.83
CA VAL A 672 24.40 -34.93 12.93
C VAL A 672 24.02 -36.38 12.65
N GLY A 673 24.90 -37.29 13.07
CA GLY A 673 24.76 -38.72 12.88
C GLY A 673 25.23 -39.15 11.48
N GLY A 674 25.90 -40.29 11.41
CA GLY A 674 26.25 -40.92 10.13
C GLY A 674 25.05 -41.59 9.45
N GLY A 675 25.27 -42.04 8.22
CA GLY A 675 24.27 -42.78 7.43
C GLY A 675 23.34 -41.89 6.62
N VAL A 676 22.15 -42.41 6.32
CA VAL A 676 21.21 -41.83 5.34
C VAL A 676 19.85 -41.60 6.00
N GLN A 677 19.32 -40.39 5.87
CA GLN A 677 17.95 -40.07 6.24
C GLN A 677 17.02 -40.39 5.08
N ASN A 678 16.08 -41.31 5.27
CA ASN A 678 15.13 -41.70 4.23
C ASN A 678 13.80 -40.97 4.37
N TYR A 679 13.25 -40.55 3.22
CA TYR A 679 11.97 -39.91 3.07
C TYR A 679 11.10 -40.76 2.14
N ASN A 680 9.87 -41.09 2.54
CA ASN A 680 8.99 -41.84 1.66
C ASN A 680 8.69 -41.04 0.40
N PHE A 681 8.64 -41.72 -0.75
CA PHE A 681 8.29 -41.10 -2.01
C PHE A 681 6.97 -41.65 -2.54
N ILE A 682 6.90 -42.94 -2.80
CA ILE A 682 5.67 -43.66 -3.18
C ILE A 682 5.62 -44.96 -2.37
N PRO A 683 4.48 -45.67 -2.30
CA PRO A 683 4.41 -46.95 -1.59
C PRO A 683 5.51 -47.92 -2.06
N GLY A 684 6.40 -48.32 -1.15
CA GLY A 684 7.52 -49.22 -1.43
C GLY A 684 8.81 -48.57 -1.96
N ALA A 685 8.88 -47.23 -2.07
CA ALA A 685 10.09 -46.52 -2.49
C ALA A 685 10.39 -45.29 -1.62
N GLN A 686 11.66 -45.12 -1.25
CA GLN A 686 12.16 -44.01 -0.42
C GLN A 686 13.31 -43.25 -1.09
N LEU A 687 13.45 -41.96 -0.82
CA LEU A 687 14.59 -41.16 -1.28
C LEU A 687 15.44 -40.76 -0.06
N GLY A 688 16.75 -40.90 -0.19
CA GLY A 688 17.70 -40.69 0.91
C GLY A 688 18.49 -39.39 0.80
N ILE A 689 18.80 -38.79 1.94
CA ILE A 689 19.86 -37.76 2.07
C ILE A 689 20.95 -38.30 3.00
N THR A 690 22.18 -38.37 2.50
CA THR A 690 23.36 -38.70 3.33
C THR A 690 23.60 -37.58 4.34
N LYS A 691 23.73 -37.95 5.61
CA LYS A 691 23.97 -37.00 6.71
C LYS A 691 25.44 -36.64 6.81
N GLY A 692 25.73 -35.43 7.31
CA GLY A 692 27.09 -34.89 7.38
C GLY A 692 27.97 -35.42 8.51
N ASP A 693 27.39 -36.01 9.56
CA ASP A 693 28.09 -36.46 10.78
C ASP A 693 29.08 -35.44 11.39
N LEU A 694 28.69 -34.15 11.41
CA LEU A 694 29.54 -33.04 11.86
C LEU A 694 29.80 -33.04 13.36
N ALA A 695 28.94 -33.67 14.16
CA ALA A 695 29.21 -33.84 15.59
C ALA A 695 30.49 -34.68 15.82
N ASN A 696 30.66 -35.76 15.05
CA ASN A 696 31.84 -36.62 15.14
C ASN A 696 33.04 -36.04 14.39
N THR A 697 32.82 -35.42 13.23
CA THR A 697 33.92 -34.96 12.36
C THR A 697 34.43 -33.55 12.69
N ILE A 698 33.59 -32.70 13.31
CA ILE A 698 33.95 -31.33 13.69
C ILE A 698 33.92 -31.13 15.20
N THR A 699 32.77 -31.29 15.84
CA THR A 699 32.61 -30.93 17.27
C THR A 699 33.59 -31.70 18.16
N SER A 700 33.80 -32.99 17.90
CA SER A 700 34.75 -33.81 18.68
C SER A 700 36.20 -33.31 18.61
N GLN A 701 36.61 -32.71 17.49
CA GLN A 701 37.98 -32.26 17.27
C GLN A 701 38.20 -30.82 17.77
N LEU A 702 37.16 -29.99 17.74
CA LEU A 702 37.20 -28.62 18.28
C LEU A 702 37.54 -28.60 19.78
N ALA A 703 37.18 -29.64 20.53
CA ALA A 703 37.51 -29.77 21.95
C ALA A 703 39.01 -29.82 22.25
N SER A 704 39.86 -30.07 21.24
CA SER A 704 41.33 -30.06 21.39
C SER A 704 41.96 -28.67 21.21
N ILE A 705 41.19 -27.66 20.81
CA ILE A 705 41.70 -26.29 20.60
C ILE A 705 41.75 -25.59 21.96
N ASP A 706 42.96 -25.29 22.43
CA ASP A 706 43.21 -24.44 23.61
C ASP A 706 44.28 -23.40 23.28
N LEU A 707 43.87 -22.13 23.31
CA LEU A 707 44.75 -20.98 23.02
C LEU A 707 45.40 -20.36 24.27
N SER A 708 45.24 -20.96 25.46
CA SER A 708 45.72 -20.41 26.74
C SER A 708 47.14 -20.83 27.16
N SER A 709 47.80 -21.74 26.43
CA SER A 709 49.03 -22.41 26.91
C SER A 709 50.33 -21.63 26.69
N THR A 710 51.31 -21.79 27.60
CA THR A 710 52.71 -21.37 27.41
C THR A 710 53.32 -22.16 26.25
N GLY A 711 53.41 -21.54 25.08
CA GLY A 711 53.63 -22.19 23.78
C GLY A 711 52.64 -21.77 22.68
N SER A 712 51.82 -20.74 22.93
CA SER A 712 50.72 -20.21 22.10
C SER A 712 50.90 -20.27 20.58
N SER A 713 52.08 -19.96 20.02
CA SER A 713 52.28 -20.05 18.56
C SER A 713 52.12 -21.48 18.02
N THR A 714 52.54 -22.52 18.75
CA THR A 714 52.35 -23.91 18.31
C THR A 714 50.90 -24.34 18.43
N ALA A 715 50.22 -24.00 19.54
CA ALA A 715 48.82 -24.33 19.74
C ALA A 715 47.91 -23.62 18.71
N ALA A 716 48.17 -22.33 18.46
CA ALA A 716 47.48 -21.54 17.44
C ALA A 716 47.73 -22.09 16.03
N LYS A 717 48.98 -22.48 15.71
CA LYS A 717 49.30 -23.12 14.43
C LYS A 717 48.57 -24.46 14.25
N ASN A 718 48.55 -25.31 15.28
CA ASN A 718 47.83 -26.58 15.25
C ASN A 718 46.32 -26.36 15.04
N ALA A 719 45.73 -25.34 15.67
CA ALA A 719 44.33 -24.99 15.46
C ALA A 719 44.06 -24.52 14.02
N ILE A 720 44.93 -23.67 13.44
CA ILE A 720 44.84 -23.23 12.04
C ILE A 720 44.91 -24.43 11.09
N ASP A 721 45.85 -25.35 11.33
CA ASP A 721 46.05 -26.54 10.51
C ASP A 721 44.85 -27.50 10.61
N LEU A 722 44.35 -27.73 11.82
CA LEU A 722 43.15 -28.54 12.07
C LEU A 722 41.94 -27.98 11.30
N ILE A 723 41.72 -26.66 11.40
CA ILE A 723 40.60 -26.00 10.72
C ILE A 723 40.73 -26.11 9.20
N ASN A 724 41.89 -25.78 8.63
CA ASN A 724 42.09 -25.74 7.18
C ASN A 724 42.11 -27.14 6.55
N SER A 725 42.79 -28.10 7.19
CA SER A 725 43.07 -29.41 6.59
C SER A 725 42.05 -30.48 6.95
N THR A 726 41.28 -30.29 8.03
CA THR A 726 40.32 -31.31 8.51
C THR A 726 38.89 -30.76 8.56
N LEU A 727 38.66 -29.66 9.30
CA LEU A 727 37.28 -29.22 9.62
C LEU A 727 36.56 -28.60 8.42
N LEU A 728 37.22 -27.70 7.69
CA LEU A 728 36.64 -27.07 6.49
C LEU A 728 36.38 -28.09 5.37
N PRO A 729 37.28 -29.05 5.07
CA PRO A 729 36.99 -30.14 4.15
C PRO A 729 35.81 -31.02 4.60
N ALA A 730 35.73 -31.41 5.88
CA ALA A 730 34.61 -32.20 6.39
C ALA A 730 33.27 -31.47 6.24
N LEU A 731 33.24 -30.16 6.50
CA LEU A 731 32.06 -29.32 6.28
C LEU A 731 31.68 -29.25 4.80
N ALA A 732 32.66 -29.11 3.91
CA ALA A 732 32.42 -29.07 2.46
C ALA A 732 31.82 -30.40 1.96
N ASP A 733 32.35 -31.53 2.42
CA ASP A 733 31.82 -32.86 2.14
C ASP A 733 30.35 -33.00 2.59
N ALA A 734 30.06 -32.62 3.84
CA ALA A 734 28.69 -32.66 4.37
C ALA A 734 27.72 -31.80 3.56
N LYS A 735 28.14 -30.59 3.16
CA LYS A 735 27.33 -29.71 2.30
C LYS A 735 27.06 -30.35 0.94
N LEU A 736 28.06 -31.01 0.35
CA LEU A 736 27.93 -31.69 -0.94
C LEU A 736 26.97 -32.89 -0.85
N ASP A 737 27.09 -33.70 0.20
CA ASP A 737 26.18 -34.83 0.49
C ASP A 737 24.72 -34.38 0.63
N ILE A 738 24.48 -33.37 1.47
CA ILE A 738 23.14 -32.85 1.74
C ILE A 738 22.54 -32.21 0.48
N THR A 739 23.34 -31.45 -0.28
CA THR A 739 22.90 -30.80 -1.52
C THR A 739 22.50 -31.82 -2.58
N THR A 740 23.27 -32.90 -2.72
CA THR A 740 23.02 -33.97 -3.70
C THR A 740 21.69 -34.69 -3.41
N GLY A 741 21.50 -35.13 -2.16
CA GLY A 741 20.25 -35.79 -1.74
C GLY A 741 19.04 -34.85 -1.87
N SER A 742 19.21 -33.59 -1.43
CA SER A 742 18.16 -32.57 -1.54
C SER A 742 17.73 -32.32 -2.98
N THR A 743 18.68 -32.23 -3.92
CA THR A 743 18.38 -32.01 -5.35
C THR A 743 17.57 -33.16 -5.93
N THR A 744 17.87 -34.39 -5.53
CA THR A 744 17.10 -35.58 -5.95
C THR A 744 15.65 -35.49 -5.47
N ILE A 745 15.45 -35.20 -4.18
CA ILE A 745 14.12 -35.10 -3.57
C ILE A 745 13.36 -33.90 -4.15
N ASP A 746 14.01 -32.76 -4.34
CA ASP A 746 13.40 -31.56 -4.93
C ASP A 746 13.00 -31.80 -6.39
N THR A 747 13.82 -32.53 -7.16
CA THR A 747 13.47 -32.94 -8.53
C THR A 747 12.28 -33.89 -8.51
N ALA A 748 12.25 -34.87 -7.62
CA ALA A 748 11.12 -35.78 -7.49
C ALA A 748 9.83 -35.03 -7.11
N ARG A 749 9.92 -34.11 -6.14
CA ARG A 749 8.83 -33.24 -5.70
C ARG A 749 8.32 -32.35 -6.84
N LYS A 750 9.21 -31.74 -7.63
CA LYS A 750 8.81 -30.81 -8.71
C LYS A 750 8.36 -31.51 -9.99
N THR A 751 8.87 -32.72 -10.26
CA THR A 751 8.64 -33.42 -11.53
C THR A 751 7.50 -34.42 -11.42
N PHE A 752 7.40 -35.12 -10.28
CA PHE A 752 6.50 -36.26 -10.14
C PHE A 752 5.36 -36.02 -9.13
N ASP A 753 5.43 -34.97 -8.30
CA ASP A 753 4.37 -34.63 -7.36
C ASP A 753 3.54 -33.43 -7.85
N PRO A 754 2.35 -33.67 -8.44
CA PRO A 754 1.47 -32.58 -8.90
C PRO A 754 0.90 -31.74 -7.74
N ARG A 755 0.90 -32.25 -6.50
CA ARG A 755 0.44 -31.52 -5.33
C ARG A 755 1.47 -30.51 -4.83
N ALA A 756 2.76 -30.75 -5.05
CA ALA A 756 3.83 -29.90 -4.54
C ALA A 756 3.66 -28.42 -4.93
N ALA A 757 3.32 -28.15 -6.19
CA ALA A 757 3.09 -26.79 -6.66
C ALA A 757 1.87 -26.12 -5.98
N LEU A 758 0.83 -26.89 -5.66
CA LEU A 758 -0.33 -26.39 -4.91
C LEU A 758 0.01 -26.10 -3.46
N ASP A 759 0.77 -26.97 -2.80
CA ASP A 759 1.23 -26.78 -1.43
C ASP A 759 2.16 -25.54 -1.33
N ASP A 760 3.03 -25.33 -2.32
CA ASP A 760 3.89 -24.14 -2.43
C ASP A 760 3.05 -22.86 -2.63
N ARG A 761 2.06 -22.89 -3.54
CA ARG A 761 1.12 -21.77 -3.76
C ARG A 761 0.31 -21.46 -2.51
N PHE A 762 -0.22 -22.49 -1.84
CA PHE A 762 -0.95 -22.34 -0.58
C PHE A 762 -0.08 -21.72 0.50
N THR A 763 1.16 -22.22 0.68
CA THR A 763 2.11 -21.68 1.65
C THR A 763 2.42 -20.20 1.40
N ALA A 764 2.63 -19.82 0.14
CA ALA A 764 2.87 -18.43 -0.25
C ALA A 764 1.64 -17.53 0.00
N ALA A 765 0.44 -18.01 -0.34
CA ALA A 765 -0.81 -17.28 -0.10
C ALA A 765 -1.02 -17.02 1.40
N VAL A 766 -0.79 -18.04 2.25
CA VAL A 766 -0.90 -17.91 3.71
C VAL A 766 0.11 -16.93 4.28
N ALA A 767 1.36 -16.94 3.80
CA ALA A 767 2.38 -15.99 4.24
C ALA A 767 2.02 -14.52 3.92
N ASN A 768 1.28 -14.30 2.83
CA ASN A 768 0.86 -12.96 2.40
C ASN A 768 -0.36 -12.41 3.17
N ILE A 769 -1.13 -13.26 3.87
CA ILE A 769 -2.35 -12.82 4.60
C ILE A 769 -2.02 -11.66 5.55
N THR A 770 -0.93 -11.76 6.32
CA THR A 770 -0.53 -10.72 7.28
C THR A 770 -0.33 -9.36 6.61
N THR A 771 0.36 -9.34 5.46
CA THR A 771 0.58 -8.11 4.69
C THR A 771 -0.72 -7.59 4.09
N GLN A 772 -1.60 -8.46 3.57
CA GLN A 772 -2.91 -8.06 3.07
C GLN A 772 -3.77 -7.44 4.18
N VAL A 773 -3.81 -8.03 5.38
CA VAL A 773 -4.55 -7.51 6.54
C VAL A 773 -4.06 -6.12 6.94
N GLN A 774 -2.76 -5.84 6.91
CA GLN A 774 -2.22 -4.52 7.23
C GLN A 774 -2.76 -3.41 6.32
N THR A 775 -3.10 -3.72 5.06
CA THR A 775 -3.68 -2.75 4.11
C THR A 775 -5.11 -2.31 4.49
N ALA A 776 -5.81 -3.04 5.36
CA ALA A 776 -7.14 -2.66 5.85
C ALA A 776 -7.11 -1.55 6.92
N THR A 777 -5.94 -0.97 7.21
CA THR A 777 -5.78 0.02 8.28
C THR A 777 -6.22 1.42 7.85
N VAL A 778 -7.19 2.00 8.53
CA VAL A 778 -7.64 3.39 8.32
C VAL A 778 -7.52 4.15 9.64
N SER A 779 -6.76 5.26 9.64
CA SER A 779 -6.53 6.10 10.83
C SER A 779 -6.04 5.30 12.06
N GLY A 780 -5.20 4.29 11.82
CA GLY A 780 -4.63 3.42 12.87
C GLY A 780 -5.57 2.33 13.39
N LYS A 781 -6.77 2.17 12.82
CA LYS A 781 -7.74 1.10 13.16
C LYS A 781 -7.84 0.06 12.07
N ASN A 782 -8.17 -1.19 12.42
CA ASN A 782 -8.34 -2.29 11.48
C ASN A 782 -9.43 -3.25 11.99
N LEU A 783 -10.51 -3.42 11.22
CA LEU A 783 -11.63 -4.29 11.62
C LEU A 783 -11.33 -5.79 11.49
N LEU A 784 -10.19 -6.20 10.94
CA LEU A 784 -9.84 -7.62 10.79
C LEU A 784 -8.89 -8.13 11.87
N THR A 785 -8.57 -7.30 12.87
CA THR A 785 -7.67 -7.67 13.98
C THR A 785 -8.42 -7.64 15.30
N SER A 786 -7.76 -8.09 16.37
CA SER A 786 -8.31 -8.16 17.73
C SER A 786 -8.68 -6.80 18.36
N VAL A 787 -8.56 -5.69 17.63
CA VAL A 787 -8.79 -4.34 18.18
C VAL A 787 -9.87 -3.56 17.41
N ALA A 788 -10.93 -3.29 18.18
CA ALA A 788 -11.92 -2.21 18.12
C ALA A 788 -13.13 -2.33 17.19
N ASP A 789 -14.25 -2.71 17.82
CA ASP A 789 -15.57 -2.17 17.47
C ASP A 789 -15.47 -0.66 17.26
N SER A 790 -16.08 -0.16 16.18
CA SER A 790 -16.19 1.28 15.94
C SER A 790 -17.62 1.73 16.20
N LEU A 791 -17.83 2.32 17.37
CA LEU A 791 -19.09 2.95 17.75
C LEU A 791 -19.20 4.35 17.15
N VAL A 792 -20.22 4.54 16.32
CA VAL A 792 -20.64 5.82 15.77
C VAL A 792 -21.87 6.29 16.55
N PHE A 793 -21.64 7.20 17.49
CA PHE A 793 -22.71 7.93 18.16
C PHE A 793 -23.13 9.12 17.30
N LEU A 794 -24.39 9.14 16.86
CA LEU A 794 -24.96 10.30 16.21
C LEU A 794 -25.41 11.26 17.32
N LYS A 795 -24.71 12.38 17.49
CA LYS A 795 -25.12 13.45 18.40
C LYS A 795 -26.29 14.26 17.83
N SER A 796 -26.39 14.33 16.52
CA SER A 796 -27.39 15.11 15.80
C SER A 796 -28.78 14.48 15.75
N THR A 797 -28.87 13.16 15.99
CA THR A 797 -30.11 12.36 16.05
C THR A 797 -29.97 11.27 17.12
N PRO A 798 -31.01 10.91 17.90
CA PRO A 798 -30.92 9.78 18.83
C PRO A 798 -30.62 8.48 18.07
N GLY A 799 -29.39 7.96 18.20
CA GLY A 799 -28.98 6.72 17.55
C GLY A 799 -27.49 6.40 17.75
N THR A 800 -27.21 5.13 17.97
CA THR A 800 -25.85 4.57 18.03
C THR A 800 -25.75 3.49 16.98
N TYR A 801 -24.71 3.54 16.15
CA TYR A 801 -24.39 2.50 15.19
C TYR A 801 -23.07 1.87 15.61
N ALA A 802 -23.08 0.57 15.85
CA ALA A 802 -21.87 -0.19 16.13
C ALA A 802 -21.46 -0.93 14.87
N ILE A 803 -20.17 -0.99 14.61
CA ILE A 803 -19.57 -1.92 13.65
C ILE A 803 -18.66 -2.81 14.46
N SER A 804 -18.80 -4.11 14.28
CA SER A 804 -18.04 -5.09 15.02
C SER A 804 -16.64 -5.27 14.43
N GLY A 805 -15.65 -5.42 15.31
CA GLY A 805 -14.36 -5.95 14.90
C GLY A 805 -14.46 -7.45 14.61
N HIS A 806 -13.91 -7.89 13.49
CA HIS A 806 -13.81 -9.28 13.06
C HIS A 806 -12.51 -9.90 13.55
N GLY A 807 -12.33 -9.93 14.87
CA GLY A 807 -11.21 -10.62 15.50
C GLY A 807 -11.19 -12.12 15.20
N GLU A 808 -12.34 -12.70 14.82
CA GLU A 808 -12.41 -14.07 14.32
C GLU A 808 -11.64 -14.29 13.01
N PHE A 809 -11.32 -13.24 12.23
CA PHE A 809 -10.47 -13.36 11.05
C PHE A 809 -9.10 -13.92 11.43
N ASP A 810 -8.47 -13.40 12.49
CA ASP A 810 -7.15 -13.87 12.93
C ASP A 810 -7.20 -15.34 13.40
N GLN A 811 -8.24 -15.72 14.13
CA GLN A 811 -8.35 -17.09 14.66
C GLN A 811 -8.75 -18.11 13.59
N ASN A 812 -9.82 -17.83 12.85
CA ASN A 812 -10.47 -18.80 11.96
C ASN A 812 -9.91 -18.79 10.53
N VAL A 813 -9.19 -17.74 10.15
CA VAL A 813 -8.53 -17.62 8.84
C VAL A 813 -7.03 -17.67 9.01
N THR A 814 -6.41 -16.65 9.60
CA THR A 814 -4.93 -16.53 9.64
C THR A 814 -4.28 -17.71 10.36
N LYS A 815 -4.63 -17.95 11.63
CA LYS A 815 -4.04 -19.04 12.44
C LYS A 815 -4.44 -20.41 11.94
N GLY A 816 -5.70 -20.60 11.55
CA GLY A 816 -6.18 -21.86 10.96
C GLY A 816 -5.36 -22.27 9.74
N LEU A 817 -5.16 -21.35 8.80
CA LEU A 817 -4.39 -21.60 7.58
C LEU A 817 -2.88 -21.74 7.85
N GLN A 818 -2.32 -20.97 8.79
CA GLN A 818 -0.92 -21.13 9.24
C GLN A 818 -0.68 -22.52 9.86
N ASN A 819 -1.60 -22.98 10.70
CA ASN A 819 -1.52 -24.32 11.27
C ASN A 819 -1.61 -25.39 10.19
N ALA A 820 -2.43 -25.20 9.16
CA ALA A 820 -2.48 -26.09 8.01
C ALA A 820 -1.15 -26.12 7.24
N VAL A 821 -0.48 -24.98 7.04
CA VAL A 821 0.87 -24.92 6.45
C VAL A 821 1.86 -25.73 7.28
N THR A 822 1.86 -25.58 8.60
CA THR A 822 2.72 -26.37 9.49
C THR A 822 2.39 -27.86 9.39
N ALA A 823 1.11 -28.22 9.35
CA ALA A 823 0.65 -29.60 9.25
C ALA A 823 1.04 -30.28 7.94
N LEU A 824 1.30 -29.52 6.86
CA LEU A 824 1.83 -30.11 5.62
C LEU A 824 3.13 -30.91 5.87
N LEU A 825 3.90 -30.63 6.95
CA LEU A 825 5.20 -31.29 7.24
C LEU A 825 5.04 -32.71 7.73
N THR A 826 3.91 -32.98 8.35
CA THR A 826 3.64 -34.24 9.02
C THR A 826 2.43 -34.95 8.44
N ASN A 827 1.66 -34.30 7.57
CA ASN A 827 0.41 -34.81 7.03
C ASN A 827 0.37 -34.78 5.50
N SER A 828 0.26 -35.97 4.90
CA SER A 828 0.17 -36.16 3.45
C SER A 828 -1.24 -35.88 2.89
N THR A 829 -2.24 -35.57 3.73
CA THR A 829 -3.56 -35.12 3.26
C THR A 829 -3.55 -33.64 2.85
N SER A 830 -4.35 -33.29 1.83
CA SER A 830 -4.51 -31.90 1.38
C SER A 830 -5.08 -30.99 2.49
N PRO A 831 -4.76 -29.68 2.53
CA PRO A 831 -5.32 -28.72 3.48
C PRO A 831 -6.78 -28.33 3.17
N LEU A 832 -7.47 -29.08 2.31
CA LEU A 832 -8.77 -28.74 1.73
C LEU A 832 -9.85 -28.44 2.79
N SER A 833 -9.93 -29.22 3.87
CA SER A 833 -10.93 -29.02 4.93
C SER A 833 -10.72 -27.71 5.69
N VAL A 834 -9.47 -27.33 5.94
CA VAL A 834 -9.12 -26.08 6.61
C VAL A 834 -9.40 -24.90 5.69
N ILE A 835 -9.03 -25.00 4.41
CA ILE A 835 -9.35 -23.98 3.39
C ILE A 835 -10.86 -23.76 3.33
N HIS A 836 -11.64 -24.84 3.24
CA HIS A 836 -13.10 -24.77 3.20
C HIS A 836 -13.67 -24.07 4.44
N SER A 837 -13.18 -24.43 5.63
CA SER A 837 -13.60 -23.83 6.90
C SER A 837 -13.27 -22.33 6.96
N SER A 838 -12.09 -21.93 6.50
CA SER A 838 -11.70 -20.52 6.42
C SER A 838 -12.53 -19.73 5.39
N LEU A 839 -12.92 -20.35 4.27
CA LEU A 839 -13.83 -19.74 3.29
C LEU A 839 -15.24 -19.50 3.85
N LEU A 840 -15.75 -20.42 4.68
CA LEU A 840 -17.01 -20.22 5.40
C LEU A 840 -16.90 -19.05 6.39
N ALA A 841 -15.80 -18.95 7.13
CA ALA A 841 -15.55 -17.83 8.03
C ALA A 841 -15.47 -16.48 7.28
N LEU A 842 -14.75 -16.44 6.15
CA LEU A 842 -14.66 -15.26 5.28
C LEU A 842 -16.03 -14.85 4.72
N THR A 843 -16.89 -15.82 4.39
CA THR A 843 -18.25 -15.56 3.93
C THR A 843 -19.08 -14.90 5.03
N SER A 844 -19.01 -15.39 6.26
CA SER A 844 -19.69 -14.77 7.41
C SER A 844 -19.24 -13.33 7.61
N ILE A 845 -17.93 -13.10 7.68
CA ILE A 845 -17.34 -11.76 7.84
C ILE A 845 -17.78 -10.82 6.69
N SER A 846 -17.82 -11.33 5.45
CA SER A 846 -18.28 -10.53 4.32
C SER A 846 -19.76 -10.13 4.41
N ILE A 847 -20.62 -10.99 4.98
CA ILE A 847 -22.03 -10.70 5.22
C ILE A 847 -22.16 -9.60 6.28
N ASP A 848 -21.45 -9.74 7.40
CA ASP A 848 -21.47 -8.78 8.50
C ASP A 848 -21.00 -7.40 8.05
N LEU A 849 -19.85 -7.31 7.36
CA LEU A 849 -19.34 -6.06 6.78
C LEU A 849 -20.32 -5.41 5.80
N SER A 850 -21.08 -6.21 5.05
CA SER A 850 -22.11 -5.70 4.13
C SER A 850 -23.34 -5.17 4.88
N GLY A 851 -23.70 -5.82 5.99
CA GLY A 851 -24.71 -5.34 6.93
C GLY A 851 -24.30 -4.01 7.55
N ASP A 852 -23.07 -3.91 8.03
CA ASP A 852 -22.52 -2.70 8.64
C ASP A 852 -22.43 -1.53 7.66
N ALA A 853 -22.02 -1.78 6.43
CA ALA A 853 -22.04 -0.77 5.36
C ALA A 853 -23.46 -0.24 5.09
N SER A 854 -24.47 -1.11 5.16
CA SER A 854 -25.87 -0.72 5.00
C SER A 854 -26.36 0.13 6.18
N GLN A 855 -25.98 -0.23 7.41
CA GLN A 855 -26.30 0.55 8.61
C GLN A 855 -25.64 1.95 8.58
N LEU A 856 -24.37 2.03 8.20
CA LEU A 856 -23.66 3.31 8.04
C LEU A 856 -24.30 4.20 6.98
N LYS A 857 -24.70 3.61 5.84
CA LYS A 857 -25.40 4.36 4.78
C LYS A 857 -26.70 4.97 5.30
N PHE A 858 -27.47 4.22 6.09
CA PHE A 858 -28.68 4.72 6.72
C PHE A 858 -28.40 5.83 7.75
N GLY A 859 -27.36 5.67 8.57
CA GLY A 859 -26.89 6.72 9.48
C GLY A 859 -26.48 8.00 8.74
N SER A 860 -25.73 7.88 7.64
CA SER A 860 -25.34 8.99 6.76
C SER A 860 -26.54 9.72 6.20
N ILE A 861 -27.55 8.99 5.70
CA ILE A 861 -28.80 9.59 5.20
C ILE A 861 -29.49 10.39 6.31
N LYS A 862 -29.61 9.85 7.53
CA LYS A 862 -30.22 10.58 8.66
C LYS A 862 -29.46 11.85 9.04
N VAL A 863 -28.13 11.82 9.05
CA VAL A 863 -27.30 12.99 9.31
C VAL A 863 -27.46 14.01 8.17
N GLN A 864 -27.50 13.55 6.91
CA GLN A 864 -27.68 14.41 5.75
C GLN A 864 -29.07 15.05 5.71
N ASP A 865 -30.12 14.31 6.07
CA ASP A 865 -31.48 14.84 6.23
C ASP A 865 -31.54 15.88 7.35
N THR A 866 -30.84 15.63 8.45
CA THR A 866 -30.73 16.57 9.58
C THR A 866 -29.95 17.82 9.18
N LEU A 867 -28.84 17.70 8.46
CA LEU A 867 -28.08 18.83 7.90
C LEU A 867 -28.92 19.61 6.89
N THR A 868 -29.71 18.92 6.05
CA THR A 868 -30.58 19.56 5.05
C THR A 868 -31.75 20.29 5.72
N ALA A 869 -32.40 19.66 6.70
CA ALA A 869 -33.48 20.27 7.48
C ALA A 869 -32.96 21.46 8.30
N LYS A 870 -31.75 21.37 8.86
CA LYS A 870 -31.11 22.47 9.60
C LYS A 870 -30.57 23.55 8.69
N ALA A 871 -30.02 23.25 7.53
CA ALA A 871 -29.66 24.25 6.53
C ALA A 871 -30.90 25.01 6.07
N LYS A 872 -32.04 24.33 5.91
CA LYS A 872 -33.35 24.96 5.70
C LYS A 872 -33.81 25.80 6.91
N ALA A 873 -33.59 25.35 8.14
CA ALA A 873 -33.95 26.07 9.37
C ALA A 873 -32.99 27.24 9.73
N GLU A 874 -31.70 27.15 9.43
CA GLU A 874 -30.68 28.20 9.53
C GLU A 874 -30.87 29.22 8.40
N ALA A 875 -31.19 28.77 7.18
CA ALA A 875 -31.68 29.67 6.14
C ALA A 875 -32.94 30.43 6.59
N ALA A 876 -33.77 29.82 7.45
CA ALA A 876 -34.96 30.44 8.05
C ALA A 876 -34.68 31.31 9.29
N GLN A 877 -33.54 31.13 9.99
CA GLN A 877 -33.28 31.84 11.26
C GLN A 877 -32.08 32.76 11.28
N LEU A 878 -31.08 32.62 10.39
CA LEU A 878 -29.78 33.34 10.42
C LEU A 878 -29.95 34.79 10.86
N THR A 879 -29.61 35.17 12.11
CA THR A 879 -29.40 36.57 12.53
C THR A 879 -28.21 37.15 11.78
N ASN A 880 -28.52 37.59 10.57
CA ASN A 880 -27.86 38.65 9.87
C ASN A 880 -28.23 39.98 10.59
N PRO A 881 -27.38 41.01 10.66
CA PRO A 881 -27.85 42.38 10.96
C PRO A 881 -29.01 42.83 10.04
N TYR A 882 -29.31 42.06 8.99
CA TYR A 882 -30.30 42.23 7.94
C TYR A 882 -31.44 41.19 7.93
N THR A 883 -31.56 40.34 8.95
CA THR A 883 -32.67 39.36 9.02
C THR A 883 -33.73 39.81 9.96
N GLY A 884 -34.59 40.61 9.37
CA GLY A 884 -35.95 40.77 9.79
C GLY A 884 -36.86 39.71 9.18
N THR A 885 -36.77 39.48 7.87
CA THR A 885 -37.60 38.52 7.11
C THR A 885 -37.11 38.32 5.67
N THR A 886 -37.62 37.28 5.03
CA THR A 886 -37.57 37.06 3.57
C THR A 886 -38.02 38.30 2.77
N LYS A 887 -39.01 39.04 3.28
CA LYS A 887 -39.59 40.21 2.61
C LYS A 887 -38.66 41.42 2.58
N ALA A 888 -37.91 41.67 3.65
CA ALA A 888 -36.89 42.72 3.69
C ALA A 888 -35.80 42.47 2.63
N LYS A 889 -35.32 41.22 2.54
CA LYS A 889 -34.30 40.81 1.57
C LYS A 889 -34.80 40.89 0.13
N LEU A 890 -36.06 40.51 -0.11
CA LEU A 890 -36.69 40.64 -1.41
C LEU A 890 -36.74 42.10 -1.86
N ILE A 891 -37.13 43.02 -0.96
CA ILE A 891 -37.15 44.46 -1.22
C ILE A 891 -35.75 44.98 -1.56
N ALA A 892 -34.72 44.59 -0.80
CA ALA A 892 -33.34 44.97 -1.08
C ALA A 892 -32.85 44.42 -2.44
N ASN A 893 -33.22 43.18 -2.79
CA ASN A 893 -32.85 42.58 -4.08
C ASN A 893 -33.59 43.25 -5.25
N GLN A 894 -34.86 43.60 -5.09
CA GLN A 894 -35.66 44.31 -6.09
C GLN A 894 -35.10 45.71 -6.34
N PHE A 895 -34.70 46.41 -5.27
CA PHE A 895 -34.00 47.68 -5.36
C PHE A 895 -32.67 47.58 -6.14
N LEU A 896 -31.86 46.56 -5.85
CA LEU A 896 -30.59 46.33 -6.55
C LEU A 896 -30.81 45.98 -8.03
N ALA A 897 -31.85 45.19 -8.33
CA ALA A 897 -32.21 44.87 -9.71
C ALA A 897 -32.69 46.11 -10.48
N PHE A 898 -33.44 47.00 -9.84
CA PHE A 898 -33.93 48.25 -10.44
C PHE A 898 -32.80 49.25 -10.71
N ASN A 899 -31.86 49.45 -9.78
CA ASN A 899 -30.74 50.39 -9.99
C ASN A 899 -29.66 49.87 -10.95
N ALA A 900 -29.65 48.58 -11.29
CA ALA A 900 -28.71 47.99 -12.25
C ALA A 900 -29.04 48.33 -13.72
N ASP A 901 -30.22 48.89 -14.01
CA ASP A 901 -30.74 49.06 -15.37
C ASP A 901 -31.00 50.54 -15.72
N THR A 902 -29.94 51.36 -15.68
CA THR A 902 -29.99 52.74 -16.21
C THR A 902 -29.37 52.88 -17.60
N THR A 903 -28.99 51.77 -18.26
CA THR A 903 -28.29 51.87 -19.55
C THR A 903 -28.88 51.10 -20.73
N THR A 904 -29.80 50.13 -20.62
CA THR A 904 -30.35 49.49 -21.84
C THR A 904 -31.69 48.78 -21.65
N GLY A 905 -32.79 49.39 -22.12
CA GLY A 905 -33.87 48.74 -22.90
C GLY A 905 -34.57 47.45 -22.43
N ALA A 906 -34.40 46.95 -21.21
CA ALA A 906 -34.91 45.64 -20.80
C ALA A 906 -36.35 45.65 -20.20
N ASN A 907 -37.09 46.74 -20.34
CA ASN A 907 -38.48 46.83 -19.85
C ASN A 907 -39.54 46.21 -20.78
N GLN A 908 -39.19 45.84 -22.03
CA GLN A 908 -40.17 45.27 -22.97
C GLN A 908 -40.33 43.74 -22.79
N SER A 909 -39.24 43.02 -22.54
CA SER A 909 -39.25 41.54 -22.48
C SER A 909 -39.97 40.96 -21.26
N LEU A 910 -40.08 41.73 -20.16
CA LEU A 910 -40.84 41.31 -18.98
C LEU A 910 -42.33 41.68 -19.11
N ALA A 911 -42.67 42.74 -19.85
CA ALA A 911 -44.05 43.10 -20.18
C ALA A 911 -44.68 42.09 -21.18
N ASP A 912 -43.88 41.55 -22.11
CA ASP A 912 -44.32 40.52 -23.07
C ASP A 912 -44.51 39.14 -22.41
N LEU A 913 -43.79 38.86 -21.32
CA LEU A 913 -43.96 37.65 -20.51
C LEU A 913 -45.18 37.72 -19.56
N LEU A 914 -45.63 38.93 -19.22
CA LEU A 914 -46.78 39.18 -18.35
C LEU A 914 -48.11 39.34 -19.10
N SER A 915 -48.10 39.45 -20.42
CA SER A 915 -49.32 39.68 -21.24
C SER A 915 -50.00 38.40 -21.75
N GLY A 916 -49.44 37.21 -21.51
CA GLY A 916 -49.86 35.95 -22.16
C GLY A 916 -50.59 34.90 -21.30
N SER A 917 -50.90 35.11 -20.02
CA SER A 917 -51.50 34.07 -19.16
C SER A 917 -52.67 34.61 -18.34
N SER A 918 -53.88 34.10 -18.61
CA SER A 918 -55.14 34.55 -18.00
C SER A 918 -55.55 33.75 -16.75
N ASN A 919 -54.60 33.20 -15.97
CA ASN A 919 -54.93 32.41 -14.79
C ASN A 919 -54.24 32.95 -13.52
N THR A 920 -55.04 33.51 -12.62
CA THR A 920 -54.62 34.29 -11.45
C THR A 920 -53.91 33.46 -10.36
N ASN A 921 -54.06 32.12 -10.37
CA ASN A 921 -53.43 31.25 -9.38
C ASN A 921 -51.94 30.93 -9.68
N SER A 922 -51.47 31.17 -10.91
CA SER A 922 -50.07 30.93 -11.29
C SER A 922 -49.10 32.03 -10.81
N ILE A 923 -49.60 33.24 -10.57
CA ILE A 923 -48.79 34.39 -10.11
C ILE A 923 -48.44 34.27 -8.62
N LEU A 924 -49.30 33.63 -7.82
CA LEU A 924 -49.07 33.48 -6.38
C LEU A 924 -48.01 32.40 -6.05
N ASN A 925 -47.92 31.35 -6.86
CA ASN A 925 -46.94 30.26 -6.67
C ASN A 925 -45.54 30.58 -7.21
N LEU A 926 -45.35 31.71 -7.89
CA LEU A 926 -44.02 32.18 -8.32
C LEU A 926 -43.45 33.30 -7.43
N LEU A 927 -44.24 33.76 -6.45
CA LEU A 927 -43.84 34.71 -5.41
C LEU A 927 -43.53 34.05 -4.06
N ILE A 928 -43.77 32.74 -3.92
CA ILE A 928 -43.27 31.88 -2.83
C ILE A 928 -42.08 31.10 -3.36
#